data_AF-A0A5C6Z4M7-F1
#
_entry.id   AF-A0A5C6Z4M7-F1
#
_cell.length_a   1.000
_cell.length_b   1.000
_cell.length_c   1.000
_cell.angle_alpha   90.00
_cell.angle_beta   90.00
_cell.angle_gamma   90.00
#
_symmetry.space_group_name_H-M   'P 1'
#
loop_
_entity.id
_entity.type
_entity.pdbx_description
1 polymer ?
#
loop_
_entity_poly.entity_id
_entity_poly.type
_entity_poly.pdbx_seq_one_letter_code
_entity_poly.pdbx_strand_id
1 'polypeptide(L)'
;MNICFKAILLSLFFPVCFSVNAQTADSILRKKITIPRIIEAPKIDGILNDEAWQNAPIATNFVERQPNNGKPIADSLKTEVKIVYDDLGIYFGATMKDPQPDQILKELTERDGIGNDDFFFVLLNGYNDRQQSLQFIVTAAGVQYDAKMTNENEDNSWNGIWYSAVQINDDGWVAEIFIPYSEVRFPNKNVQLWGLNMEREMRRTRTRYSWSHVDNTKGSFSIYDGEIYGIENIKSPTRLSFQPYVSAYVNDYDGKTETIFNGGMDLKYGINDAFTLDMILIPDFGQSKFDAQVLNLSAFEVQYEENRPFFTEGTELFTKGNLFYSRRVGGYPSGHVTLTENEETENFPPSVDLINAFKISGRTDGNLGIGIFNAITERTYANIKNTETEETRKELVEPLANYNILVLDQRFGDNSSVSFVNTNVIREDGFRDADATGLYMDLTNKKNTLNYFANAEGSWVKDGSAKFGMEGNAGMAKINGSHRISGEINFRTMEYDINDLGYSSNTNFINYSGYYGYRYLQPKGFLNNLNLNFNLIYTRRLETDLYNNFVFNFNSSFTTKKFLGFGGGFEMTPFGTNDIYEPRIEGRYVKVPDYYDVWGWFSTDYRKKLATDVKVDWYKYNEEGRGELHLEFSPRYRVSDKLKMFLGTNVILSDKEEGFVDSVNDDIIFGKRDRNTVINSLESQYIFNNKMALNLAFRHYYSEVEYSQFYTLQSDGGLLENAIYDENRDATYNNWNIDLRFSWWFAPGSQLTLLYRNAMDSYVGDSRVNFSNNFRNLFDESQLNSLSFRVSYYLDYNRVKNWVGPKNKTQPVGAAFRDDKMNKSAFSNRSDLKI
;
A
#
# COMPACT_ATOMS: atom_id res chain seq x y z
N MET A 1 41.19 -1.35 -12.34
CA MET A 1 40.02 -0.43 -12.33
C MET A 1 39.32 -0.34 -10.97
N ASN A 2 39.58 -1.22 -10.01
CA ASN A 2 38.89 -1.29 -8.70
C ASN A 2 39.31 -0.30 -7.60
N ILE A 3 40.42 0.45 -7.77
CA ILE A 3 40.90 1.41 -6.74
C ILE A 3 40.43 2.83 -7.05
N CYS A 4 40.35 3.23 -8.33
CA CYS A 4 39.82 4.55 -8.71
C CYS A 4 38.32 4.69 -8.44
N PHE A 5 37.53 3.62 -8.59
CA PHE A 5 36.09 3.65 -8.32
C PHE A 5 35.79 3.83 -6.82
N LYS A 6 36.53 3.14 -5.94
CA LYS A 6 36.44 3.29 -4.48
C LYS A 6 36.86 4.68 -3.99
N ALA A 7 37.83 5.32 -4.66
CA ALA A 7 38.27 6.68 -4.33
C ALA A 7 37.30 7.78 -4.81
N ILE A 8 36.58 7.55 -5.91
CA ILE A 8 35.57 8.50 -6.43
C ILE A 8 34.31 8.51 -5.56
N LEU A 9 33.87 7.36 -5.03
CA LEU A 9 32.75 7.27 -4.09
C LEU A 9 33.03 7.94 -2.73
N LEU A 10 34.23 7.78 -2.18
CA LEU A 10 34.61 8.45 -0.92
C LEU A 10 34.77 9.97 -1.07
N SER A 11 35.10 10.45 -2.28
CA SER A 11 35.28 11.88 -2.59
C SER A 11 34.00 12.59 -3.03
N LEU A 12 32.96 11.86 -3.47
CA LEU A 12 31.61 12.40 -3.68
C LEU A 12 30.83 12.59 -2.36
N PHE A 13 31.16 11.83 -1.31
CA PHE A 13 30.55 11.96 0.02
C PHE A 13 31.04 13.19 0.81
N PHE A 14 32.20 13.76 0.48
CA PHE A 14 32.88 14.74 1.35
C PHE A 14 32.61 16.24 1.08
N PRO A 15 32.28 16.74 -0.13
CA PRO A 15 32.05 18.18 -0.34
C PRO A 15 30.58 18.63 -0.27
N VAL A 16 29.59 17.73 -0.13
CA VAL A 16 28.17 18.14 0.04
C VAL A 16 27.84 18.54 1.49
N CYS A 17 28.61 18.06 2.47
CA CYS A 17 28.38 18.37 3.89
C CYS A 17 28.66 19.83 4.29
N PHE A 18 29.37 20.64 3.49
CA PHE A 18 29.87 21.96 3.94
C PHE A 18 29.07 23.19 3.48
N SER A 19 27.89 23.03 2.88
CA SER A 19 27.08 24.17 2.38
C SER A 19 25.74 24.37 3.09
N VAL A 20 25.64 24.06 4.38
CA VAL A 20 24.42 24.34 5.18
C VAL A 20 24.70 25.38 6.27
N ASN A 21 25.21 26.55 5.88
CA ASN A 21 25.19 27.74 6.74
C ASN A 21 24.84 28.98 5.91
N ALA A 22 23.54 29.23 5.78
CA ALA A 22 23.00 30.56 5.58
C ALA A 22 21.76 30.72 6.49
N GLN A 23 21.87 31.61 7.46
CA GLN A 23 20.77 32.02 8.34
C GLN A 23 19.77 32.83 7.51
N THR A 24 18.59 32.25 7.25
CA THR A 24 17.38 33.00 6.88
C THR A 24 16.22 32.44 7.69
N ALA A 25 15.35 33.32 8.18
CA ALA A 25 14.19 32.96 8.98
C ALA A 25 13.20 32.10 8.17
N ASP A 26 12.40 31.31 8.89
CA ASP A 26 11.31 30.53 8.29
C ASP A 26 10.38 31.43 7.46
N SER A 27 10.16 31.05 6.21
CA SER A 27 9.44 31.85 5.22
C SER A 27 7.95 31.52 5.11
N ILE A 28 7.45 30.57 5.90
CA ILE A 28 6.07 30.07 5.82
C ILE A 28 5.22 30.72 6.90
N LEU A 29 4.19 31.46 6.48
CA LEU A 29 3.21 32.03 7.39
C LEU A 29 2.22 30.93 7.83
N ARG A 30 2.16 30.68 9.13
CA ARG A 30 1.26 29.68 9.74
C ARG A 30 0.15 30.36 10.52
N LYS A 31 -1.06 29.82 10.42
CA LYS A 31 -2.16 30.23 11.30
C LYS A 31 -1.93 29.70 12.71
N LYS A 32 -2.45 30.42 13.69
CA LYS A 32 -2.34 30.08 15.12
C LYS A 32 -3.72 30.08 15.74
N ILE A 33 -3.95 29.16 16.67
CA ILE A 33 -5.15 29.12 17.49
C ILE A 33 -4.78 28.74 18.92
N THR A 34 -5.35 29.44 19.90
CA THR A 34 -5.16 29.14 21.32
C THR A 34 -6.45 28.54 21.85
N ILE A 35 -6.42 27.30 22.33
CA ILE A 35 -7.61 26.54 22.74
C ILE A 35 -7.74 26.47 24.26
N PRO A 36 -8.97 26.55 24.80
CA PRO A 36 -9.21 26.49 26.23
C PRO A 36 -9.37 25.04 26.72
N ARG A 37 -9.02 24.84 27.99
CA ARG A 37 -9.37 23.63 28.73
C ARG A 37 -10.82 23.70 29.18
N ILE A 38 -11.57 22.63 29.00
CA ILE A 38 -12.96 22.48 29.47
C ILE A 38 -13.03 21.57 30.70
N ILE A 39 -14.11 21.72 31.48
CA ILE A 39 -14.38 20.92 32.68
C ILE A 39 -15.44 19.85 32.38
N GLU A 40 -16.48 20.22 31.62
CA GLU A 40 -17.54 19.31 31.18
C GLU A 40 -17.33 18.98 29.69
N ALA A 41 -17.18 17.69 29.39
CA ALA A 41 -16.97 17.22 28.03
C ALA A 41 -18.25 17.35 27.19
N PRO A 42 -18.16 17.83 25.92
CA PRO A 42 -19.31 17.85 25.02
C PRO A 42 -19.75 16.43 24.67
N LYS A 43 -21.03 16.26 24.36
CA LYS A 43 -21.56 15.00 23.88
C LYS A 43 -21.35 14.92 22.37
N ILE A 44 -20.69 13.86 21.90
CA ILE A 44 -20.45 13.64 20.47
C ILE A 44 -21.73 13.08 19.83
N ASP A 45 -22.63 13.98 19.42
CA ASP A 45 -23.92 13.63 18.79
C ASP A 45 -24.24 14.44 17.53
N GLY A 46 -23.35 15.34 17.12
CA GLY A 46 -23.47 16.17 15.93
C GLY A 46 -24.18 17.50 16.20
N ILE A 47 -24.46 17.84 17.46
CA ILE A 47 -25.20 19.06 17.85
C ILE A 47 -24.31 19.95 18.73
N LEU A 48 -23.91 21.12 18.21
CA LEU A 48 -23.01 22.05 18.91
C LEU A 48 -23.73 22.97 19.92
N ASN A 49 -24.52 22.40 20.84
CA ASN A 49 -25.29 23.16 21.84
C ASN A 49 -24.74 23.07 23.28
N ASP A 50 -23.74 22.22 23.54
CA ASP A 50 -23.10 22.08 24.84
C ASP A 50 -22.38 23.37 25.30
N GLU A 51 -22.26 23.55 26.63
CA GLU A 51 -21.60 24.70 27.25
C GLU A 51 -20.12 24.83 26.82
N ALA A 52 -19.45 23.69 26.65
CA ALA A 52 -18.06 23.60 26.17
C ALA A 52 -17.82 24.38 24.86
N TRP A 53 -18.83 24.48 24.00
CA TRP A 53 -18.72 25.13 22.69
C TRP A 53 -18.97 26.64 22.72
N GLN A 54 -19.51 27.23 23.80
CA GLN A 54 -19.94 28.63 23.79
C GLN A 54 -18.77 29.62 23.75
N ASN A 55 -17.70 29.36 24.51
CA ASN A 55 -16.53 30.23 24.61
C ASN A 55 -15.31 29.69 23.83
N ALA A 56 -15.52 28.64 23.02
CA ALA A 56 -14.45 28.07 22.22
C ALA A 56 -14.01 29.04 21.11
N PRO A 57 -12.69 29.22 20.90
CA PRO A 57 -12.17 29.98 19.78
C PRO A 57 -12.62 29.36 18.46
N ILE A 58 -12.85 30.19 17.45
CA ILE A 58 -13.38 29.75 16.15
C ILE A 58 -12.29 29.90 15.09
N ALA A 59 -11.85 28.77 14.52
CA ALA A 59 -11.04 28.72 13.32
C ALA A 59 -11.91 29.05 12.09
N THR A 60 -11.51 30.09 11.35
CA THR A 60 -12.24 30.61 10.18
C THR A 60 -11.29 30.93 9.01
N ASN A 61 -11.83 31.52 7.94
CA ASN A 61 -11.09 32.02 6.78
C ASN A 61 -10.32 30.91 6.05
N PHE A 62 -10.97 29.77 5.81
CA PHE A 62 -10.40 28.67 5.03
C PHE A 62 -10.07 29.14 3.60
N VAL A 63 -9.04 28.55 3.01
CA VAL A 63 -8.50 28.92 1.70
C VAL A 63 -8.56 27.71 0.77
N GLU A 64 -9.03 27.92 -0.45
CA GLU A 64 -9.13 26.88 -1.47
C GLU A 64 -7.73 26.34 -1.76
N ARG A 65 -7.57 25.02 -1.62
CA ARG A 65 -6.35 24.29 -1.96
C ARG A 65 -6.38 23.79 -3.38
N GLN A 66 -7.56 23.33 -3.82
CA GLN A 66 -7.82 22.89 -5.18
C GLN A 66 -9.29 23.14 -5.58
N PRO A 67 -9.57 23.44 -6.87
CA PRO A 67 -8.58 23.62 -7.94
C PRO A 67 -7.91 25.01 -7.97
N ASN A 68 -8.53 26.08 -7.43
CA ASN A 68 -7.98 27.44 -7.47
C ASN A 68 -7.19 27.76 -6.19
N ASN A 69 -5.95 27.26 -6.11
CA ASN A 69 -5.12 27.38 -4.91
C ASN A 69 -4.96 28.86 -4.47
N GLY A 70 -5.22 29.15 -3.19
CA GLY A 70 -5.05 30.49 -2.61
C GLY A 70 -6.32 31.37 -2.62
N LYS A 71 -7.42 30.94 -3.24
CA LYS A 71 -8.68 31.69 -3.23
C LYS A 71 -9.38 31.58 -1.87
N PRO A 72 -9.82 32.68 -1.23
CA PRO A 72 -10.62 32.60 0.00
C PRO A 72 -11.94 31.84 -0.21
N ILE A 73 -12.37 31.09 0.80
CA ILE A 73 -13.69 30.47 0.81
C ILE A 73 -14.81 31.53 0.71
N ALA A 74 -15.86 31.25 -0.05
CA ALA A 74 -17.01 32.15 -0.13
C ALA A 74 -17.84 32.13 1.16
N ASP A 75 -18.46 33.26 1.52
CA ASP A 75 -19.28 33.38 2.74
C ASP A 75 -20.45 32.38 2.79
N SER A 76 -21.03 32.04 1.63
CA SER A 76 -22.10 31.03 1.52
C SER A 76 -21.62 29.62 1.85
N LEU A 77 -20.30 29.38 1.83
CA LEU A 77 -19.65 28.10 2.12
C LEU A 77 -18.83 28.15 3.41
N LYS A 78 -19.04 29.18 4.24
CA LYS A 78 -18.28 29.42 5.46
C LYS A 78 -18.14 28.15 6.29
N THR A 79 -16.90 27.86 6.65
CA THR A 79 -16.55 26.75 7.55
C THR A 79 -15.98 27.34 8.83
N GLU A 80 -16.56 26.93 9.96
CA GLU A 80 -16.20 27.39 11.30
C GLU A 80 -15.90 26.17 12.17
N VAL A 81 -14.71 26.13 12.77
CA VAL A 81 -14.32 25.01 13.64
C VAL A 81 -13.98 25.51 15.03
N LYS A 82 -14.66 24.94 16.03
CA LYS A 82 -14.41 25.15 17.45
C LYS A 82 -13.51 24.04 17.96
N ILE A 83 -12.54 24.38 18.79
CA ILE A 83 -11.58 23.42 19.34
C ILE A 83 -11.43 23.64 20.84
N VAL A 84 -11.55 22.57 21.61
CA VAL A 84 -11.41 22.54 23.07
C VAL A 84 -10.71 21.24 23.50
N TYR A 85 -10.21 21.17 24.72
CA TYR A 85 -9.55 19.96 25.24
C TYR A 85 -9.82 19.75 26.74
N ASP A 86 -9.66 18.52 27.20
CA ASP A 86 -9.72 18.14 28.61
C ASP A 86 -8.55 17.19 28.98
N ASP A 87 -8.66 16.43 30.07
CA ASP A 87 -7.65 15.45 30.47
C ASP A 87 -7.64 14.16 29.63
N LEU A 88 -8.68 13.92 28.82
CA LEU A 88 -8.87 12.69 28.05
C LEU A 88 -8.49 12.86 26.59
N GLY A 89 -8.69 14.06 26.03
CA GLY A 89 -8.38 14.30 24.63
C GLY A 89 -8.72 15.70 24.14
N ILE A 90 -8.79 15.81 22.81
CA ILE A 90 -9.11 17.03 22.07
C ILE A 90 -10.42 16.85 21.29
N TYR A 91 -11.22 17.90 21.24
CA TYR A 91 -12.54 17.92 20.62
C TYR A 91 -12.60 18.96 19.52
N PHE A 92 -13.24 18.60 18.41
CA PHE A 92 -13.49 19.48 17.27
C PHE A 92 -14.98 19.53 16.98
N GLY A 93 -15.53 20.74 16.91
CA GLY A 93 -16.90 21.00 16.46
C GLY A 93 -16.88 21.83 15.18
N ALA A 94 -17.17 21.23 14.03
CA ALA A 94 -17.11 21.85 12.73
C ALA A 94 -18.51 22.13 12.17
N THR A 95 -18.80 23.39 11.86
CA THR A 95 -19.99 23.81 11.12
C THR A 95 -19.59 24.17 9.69
N MET A 96 -20.20 23.51 8.71
CA MET A 96 -19.88 23.67 7.29
C MET A 96 -21.11 24.08 6.52
N LYS A 97 -21.19 25.37 6.16
CA LYS A 97 -22.33 25.89 5.41
C LYS A 97 -22.37 25.34 3.99
N ASP A 98 -23.55 24.96 3.50
CA ASP A 98 -23.79 24.67 2.09
C ASP A 98 -25.16 25.26 1.71
N PRO A 99 -25.25 26.14 0.71
CA PRO A 99 -26.53 26.71 0.28
C PRO A 99 -27.46 25.69 -0.40
N GLN A 100 -26.99 24.47 -0.62
CA GLN A 100 -27.74 23.35 -1.21
C GLN A 100 -27.53 22.06 -0.39
N PRO A 101 -28.05 21.97 0.85
CA PRO A 101 -27.84 20.81 1.72
C PRO A 101 -28.38 19.49 1.13
N ASP A 102 -29.48 19.54 0.39
CA ASP A 102 -30.08 18.37 -0.29
C ASP A 102 -29.16 17.75 -1.35
N GLN A 103 -28.16 18.50 -1.82
CA GLN A 103 -27.19 18.07 -2.81
C GLN A 103 -25.83 17.72 -2.18
N ILE A 104 -25.73 17.65 -0.85
CA ILE A 104 -24.56 17.09 -0.16
C ILE A 104 -24.51 15.60 -0.50
N LEU A 105 -23.40 15.17 -1.09
CA LEU A 105 -23.19 13.77 -1.41
C LEU A 105 -22.83 13.02 -0.14
N LYS A 106 -23.36 11.80 0.01
CA LYS A 106 -23.32 11.00 1.25
C LYS A 106 -23.29 9.49 0.97
N GLU A 107 -22.47 9.09 -0.01
CA GLU A 107 -22.28 7.68 -0.32
C GLU A 107 -21.67 6.95 0.88
N LEU A 108 -22.33 5.89 1.34
CA LEU A 108 -21.83 5.04 2.41
C LEU A 108 -20.75 4.09 1.88
N THR A 109 -19.73 3.89 2.71
CA THR A 109 -18.60 3.00 2.50
C THR A 109 -18.34 2.20 3.78
N GLU A 110 -17.47 1.19 3.73
CA GLU A 110 -16.87 0.64 4.95
C GLU A 110 -16.05 1.72 5.65
N ARG A 111 -15.78 1.51 6.95
CA ARG A 111 -14.73 2.27 7.67
C ARG A 111 -13.44 2.25 6.82
N ASP A 112 -12.74 3.38 6.79
CA ASP A 112 -11.51 3.61 6.02
C ASP A 112 -11.72 3.59 4.50
N GLY A 113 -12.97 3.69 4.04
CA GLY A 113 -13.32 4.00 2.65
C GLY A 113 -13.85 5.43 2.50
N ILE A 114 -13.40 6.15 1.47
CA ILE A 114 -13.96 7.45 1.08
C ILE A 114 -14.70 7.29 -0.26
N GLY A 115 -16.03 7.42 -0.23
CA GLY A 115 -16.90 7.31 -1.40
C GLY A 115 -17.04 8.63 -2.17
N ASN A 116 -18.13 8.74 -2.94
CA ASN A 116 -18.59 10.02 -3.47
C ASN A 116 -19.37 10.75 -2.36
N ASP A 117 -18.64 11.30 -1.40
CA ASP A 117 -19.14 11.92 -0.17
C ASP A 117 -18.38 13.21 0.11
N ASP A 118 -19.06 14.21 0.69
CA ASP A 118 -18.38 15.37 1.29
C ASP A 118 -17.67 14.91 2.57
N PHE A 119 -16.54 15.53 2.92
CA PHE A 119 -15.87 15.17 4.17
C PHE A 119 -15.18 16.36 4.83
N PHE A 120 -14.99 16.21 6.13
CA PHE A 120 -14.16 17.07 6.96
C PHE A 120 -13.01 16.25 7.51
N PHE A 121 -11.80 16.79 7.44
CA PHE A 121 -10.66 16.15 8.05
C PHE A 121 -9.79 17.07 8.89
N VAL A 122 -9.13 16.44 9.85
CA VAL A 122 -8.19 17.03 10.79
C VAL A 122 -6.85 16.32 10.60
N LEU A 123 -5.78 17.12 10.44
CA LEU A 123 -4.40 16.68 10.54
C LEU A 123 -3.82 17.19 11.84
N LEU A 124 -3.36 16.28 12.68
CA LEU A 124 -2.88 16.59 14.03
C LEU A 124 -1.45 16.05 14.22
N ASN A 125 -0.54 16.92 14.63
CA ASN A 125 0.85 16.57 14.91
C ASN A 125 1.23 16.99 16.32
N GLY A 126 1.25 16.03 17.26
CA GLY A 126 1.57 16.31 18.67
C GLY A 126 3.03 16.71 18.94
N TYR A 127 3.96 16.42 18.03
CA TYR A 127 5.36 16.84 18.12
C TYR A 127 5.65 18.14 17.37
N ASN A 128 4.76 18.54 16.46
CA ASN A 128 4.94 19.67 15.55
C ASN A 128 6.28 19.63 14.79
N ASP A 129 6.69 18.42 14.38
CA ASP A 129 7.94 18.19 13.62
C ASP A 129 7.81 18.51 12.12
N ARG A 130 6.58 18.78 11.65
CA ARG A 130 6.21 19.12 10.26
C ARG A 130 6.53 18.04 9.23
N GLN A 131 6.74 16.81 9.67
CA GLN A 131 7.09 15.69 8.81
C GLN A 131 6.06 14.57 8.86
N GLN A 132 5.35 14.42 9.98
CA GLN A 132 4.33 13.40 10.14
C GLN A 132 3.14 13.90 10.96
N SER A 133 1.94 13.71 10.41
CA SER A 133 0.68 14.10 11.05
C SER A 133 -0.28 12.91 11.05
N LEU A 134 -1.14 12.81 12.07
CA LEU A 134 -2.25 11.87 12.11
C LEU A 134 -3.45 12.49 11.41
N GLN A 135 -4.08 11.74 10.51
CA GLN A 135 -5.22 12.17 9.73
C GLN A 135 -6.48 11.50 10.25
N PHE A 136 -7.51 12.31 10.50
CA PHE A 136 -8.82 11.87 10.93
C PHE A 136 -9.87 12.50 10.03
N ILE A 137 -10.61 11.69 9.28
CA ILE A 137 -11.63 12.13 8.33
C ILE A 137 -12.98 11.58 8.77
N VAL A 138 -13.98 12.45 8.80
CA VAL A 138 -15.39 12.04 8.89
C VAL A 138 -16.15 12.54 7.66
N THR A 139 -16.90 11.64 7.03
CA THR A 139 -17.72 11.97 5.86
C THR A 139 -19.09 12.51 6.26
N ALA A 140 -19.83 13.13 5.34
CA ALA A 140 -21.18 13.61 5.62
C ALA A 140 -22.18 12.45 5.86
N ALA A 141 -21.84 11.22 5.43
CA ALA A 141 -22.55 9.99 5.80
C ALA A 141 -22.16 9.43 7.19
N GLY A 142 -21.19 10.02 7.88
CA GLY A 142 -20.71 9.58 9.19
C GLY A 142 -19.77 8.36 9.13
N VAL A 143 -19.12 8.13 7.99
CA VAL A 143 -18.05 7.14 7.86
C VAL A 143 -16.74 7.76 8.37
N GLN A 144 -15.98 6.97 9.14
CA GLN A 144 -14.66 7.34 9.65
C GLN A 144 -13.57 6.79 8.71
N TYR A 145 -12.52 7.57 8.51
CA TYR A 145 -11.27 7.17 7.87
C TYR A 145 -10.12 7.78 8.67
N ASP A 146 -9.06 7.00 8.88
CA ASP A 146 -7.86 7.49 9.52
C ASP A 146 -6.58 6.97 8.86
N ALA A 147 -5.50 7.75 8.99
CA ALA A 147 -4.22 7.46 8.36
C ALA A 147 -3.06 8.17 9.08
N LYS A 148 -1.84 7.69 8.87
CA LYS A 148 -0.60 8.44 9.16
C LYS A 148 -0.13 9.11 7.87
N MET A 149 -0.03 10.42 7.88
CA MET A 149 0.38 11.19 6.71
C MET A 149 1.81 11.73 6.90
N THR A 150 2.70 11.45 5.96
CA THR A 150 4.00 12.11 5.82
C THR A 150 3.99 13.03 4.59
N ASN A 151 5.08 13.74 4.33
CA ASN A 151 5.18 14.55 3.10
C ASN A 151 5.23 13.70 1.82
N GLU A 152 5.54 12.40 1.93
CA GLU A 152 5.76 11.49 0.80
C GLU A 152 4.60 10.51 0.62
N ASN A 153 3.98 10.07 1.72
CA ASN A 153 3.01 8.97 1.70
C ASN A 153 1.89 9.16 2.74
N GLU A 154 0.75 8.51 2.49
CA GLU A 154 -0.37 8.38 3.41
C GLU A 154 -0.56 6.89 3.74
N ASP A 155 -0.25 6.48 4.97
CA ASP A 155 -0.45 5.13 5.48
C ASP A 155 -1.86 5.02 6.08
N ASN A 156 -2.78 4.51 5.26
CA ASN A 156 -4.19 4.27 5.61
C ASN A 156 -4.44 2.91 6.29
N SER A 157 -3.39 2.17 6.63
CA SER A 157 -3.52 0.90 7.36
C SER A 157 -3.53 1.11 8.88
N TRP A 158 -3.02 2.25 9.35
CA TRP A 158 -3.16 2.65 10.75
C TRP A 158 -4.62 2.84 11.12
N ASN A 159 -5.02 2.26 12.25
CA ASN A 159 -6.39 2.27 12.74
C ASN A 159 -6.44 2.81 14.18
N GLY A 160 -7.00 4.01 14.34
CA GLY A 160 -7.17 4.69 15.63
C GLY A 160 -8.55 4.50 16.25
N ILE A 161 -8.64 4.53 17.57
CA ILE A 161 -9.91 4.49 18.32
C ILE A 161 -10.35 5.92 18.68
N TRP A 162 -11.13 6.53 17.79
CA TRP A 162 -11.65 7.89 17.94
C TRP A 162 -13.15 7.94 17.60
N TYR A 163 -13.81 9.04 17.97
CA TYR A 163 -15.26 9.16 17.93
C TYR A 163 -15.71 10.32 17.07
N SER A 164 -16.80 10.12 16.33
CA SER A 164 -17.44 11.20 15.60
C SER A 164 -18.95 11.04 15.52
N ALA A 165 -19.62 12.17 15.30
CA ALA A 165 -21.02 12.24 14.97
C ALA A 165 -21.26 13.35 13.94
N VAL A 166 -22.26 13.14 13.09
CA VAL A 166 -22.56 14.03 11.96
C VAL A 166 -24.06 14.30 11.89
N GLN A 167 -24.41 15.55 11.62
CA GLN A 167 -25.78 15.95 11.33
C GLN A 167 -25.84 16.88 10.12
N ILE A 168 -26.69 16.54 9.14
CA ILE A 168 -27.04 17.44 8.03
C ILE A 168 -28.28 18.25 8.45
N ASN A 169 -28.27 19.55 8.17
CA ASN A 169 -29.35 20.49 8.50
C ASN A 169 -29.60 21.47 7.34
N ASP A 170 -30.57 22.38 7.51
CA ASP A 170 -30.99 23.32 6.45
C ASP A 170 -29.92 24.34 6.03
N ASP A 171 -28.86 24.52 6.83
CA ASP A 171 -27.74 25.43 6.56
C ASP A 171 -26.49 24.72 6.00
N GLY A 172 -26.46 23.39 6.00
CA GLY A 172 -25.31 22.58 5.60
C GLY A 172 -25.16 21.32 6.46
N TRP A 173 -23.98 21.12 7.05
CA TRP A 173 -23.77 19.99 7.97
C TRP A 173 -22.77 20.30 9.08
N VAL A 174 -22.89 19.54 10.16
CA VAL A 174 -22.09 19.63 11.38
C VAL A 174 -21.37 18.31 11.61
N ALA A 175 -20.12 18.38 12.02
CA ALA A 175 -19.34 17.25 12.49
C ALA A 175 -18.79 17.53 13.89
N GLU A 176 -18.95 16.57 14.79
CA GLU A 176 -18.24 16.53 16.07
C GLU A 176 -17.24 15.39 16.04
N ILE A 177 -16.03 15.65 16.52
CA ILE A 177 -14.93 14.69 16.59
C ILE A 177 -14.30 14.77 17.98
N PHE A 178 -14.06 13.61 18.59
CA PHE A 178 -13.26 13.46 19.79
C PHE A 178 -12.09 12.50 19.52
N ILE A 179 -10.87 13.00 19.75
CA ILE A 179 -9.62 12.27 19.58
C ILE A 179 -8.98 12.09 20.96
N PRO A 180 -8.96 10.86 21.51
CA PRO A 180 -8.30 10.58 22.78
C PRO A 180 -6.78 10.75 22.71
N TYR A 181 -6.16 11.11 23.84
CA TYR A 181 -4.70 11.15 23.96
C TYR A 181 -4.01 9.78 23.82
N SER A 182 -4.75 8.67 23.86
CA SER A 182 -4.20 7.33 23.53
C SER A 182 -3.81 7.21 22.06
N GLU A 183 -4.47 7.95 21.17
CA GLU A 183 -4.27 7.88 19.72
C GLU A 183 -3.18 8.83 19.23
N VAL A 184 -2.83 9.86 20.00
CA VAL A 184 -1.91 10.93 19.61
C VAL A 184 -0.63 10.82 20.42
N ARG A 185 0.53 10.83 19.74
CA ARG A 185 1.84 10.89 20.40
C ARG A 185 2.24 12.35 20.61
N PHE A 186 2.72 12.69 21.81
CA PHE A 186 3.17 14.03 22.17
C PHE A 186 4.27 13.98 23.25
N PRO A 187 5.16 14.98 23.31
CA PRO A 187 6.28 14.99 24.26
C PRO A 187 5.80 15.20 25.70
N ASN A 188 6.52 14.64 26.67
CA ASN A 188 6.23 14.82 28.10
C ASN A 188 6.64 16.22 28.60
N LYS A 189 5.84 17.23 28.29
CA LYS A 189 6.09 18.65 28.63
C LYS A 189 4.81 19.28 29.20
N ASN A 190 4.98 20.23 30.12
CA ASN A 190 3.84 20.91 30.76
C ASN A 190 3.03 21.76 29.77
N VAL A 191 3.70 22.39 28.82
CA VAL A 191 3.07 23.20 27.76
C VAL A 191 3.34 22.52 26.43
N GLN A 192 2.26 22.26 25.70
CA GLN A 192 2.31 21.58 24.42
C GLN A 192 2.20 22.60 23.27
N LEU A 193 2.86 22.29 22.15
CA LEU A 193 2.72 22.99 20.89
C LEU A 193 2.47 21.94 19.82
N TRP A 194 1.27 21.91 19.26
CA TRP A 194 0.87 20.91 18.28
C TRP A 194 0.69 21.55 16.90
N GLY A 195 1.01 20.79 15.86
CA GLY A 195 0.70 21.13 14.47
C GLY A 195 -0.75 20.78 14.15
N LEU A 196 -1.43 21.64 13.40
CA LEU A 196 -2.82 21.46 12.99
C LEU A 196 -3.07 21.94 11.57
N ASN A 197 -3.67 21.10 10.75
CA ASN A 197 -4.44 21.57 9.61
C ASN A 197 -5.82 20.92 9.59
N MET A 198 -6.77 21.58 8.96
CA MET A 198 -8.13 21.08 8.83
C MET A 198 -8.59 21.41 7.43
N GLU A 199 -9.33 20.50 6.80
CA GLU A 199 -9.82 20.74 5.46
C GLU A 199 -11.19 20.13 5.24
N ARG A 200 -11.99 20.83 4.42
CA ARG A 200 -13.29 20.40 3.94
C ARG A 200 -13.16 20.06 2.47
N GLU A 201 -13.60 18.88 2.06
CA GLU A 201 -13.89 18.56 0.66
C GLU A 201 -15.39 18.74 0.39
N MET A 202 -15.70 19.42 -0.71
CA MET A 202 -17.02 19.41 -1.32
C MET A 202 -16.95 18.58 -2.59
N ARG A 203 -17.53 17.38 -2.53
CA ARG A 203 -17.40 16.40 -3.60
C ARG A 203 -18.17 16.83 -4.84
N ARG A 204 -19.33 17.48 -4.65
CA ARG A 204 -20.16 18.05 -5.73
C ARG A 204 -19.39 19.02 -6.62
N THR A 205 -18.43 19.79 -6.11
CA THR A 205 -17.64 20.76 -6.90
C THR A 205 -16.17 20.37 -7.04
N ARG A 206 -15.76 19.24 -6.44
CA ARG A 206 -14.37 18.81 -6.23
C ARG A 206 -13.47 19.95 -5.75
N THR A 207 -13.99 20.76 -4.83
CA THR A 207 -13.24 21.84 -4.19
C THR A 207 -12.78 21.38 -2.82
N ARG A 208 -11.54 21.69 -2.45
CA ARG A 208 -11.06 21.49 -1.10
C ARG A 208 -10.55 22.78 -0.50
N TYR A 209 -10.86 23.01 0.77
CA TYR A 209 -10.53 24.23 1.51
C TYR A 209 -9.75 23.88 2.76
N SER A 210 -8.54 24.40 2.92
CA SER A 210 -7.70 24.18 4.10
C SER A 210 -7.72 25.37 5.05
N TRP A 211 -7.61 25.11 6.36
CA TRP A 211 -7.56 26.16 7.37
C TRP A 211 -6.25 26.93 7.25
N SER A 212 -5.11 26.24 7.35
CA SER A 212 -3.81 26.81 7.01
C SER A 212 -3.55 26.62 5.51
N HIS A 213 -3.22 27.71 4.81
CA HIS A 213 -3.10 27.69 3.35
C HIS A 213 -1.87 26.87 2.92
N VAL A 214 -2.10 25.83 2.12
CA VAL A 214 -1.05 25.03 1.51
C VAL A 214 -0.72 25.60 0.13
N ASP A 215 0.41 26.29 0.02
CA ASP A 215 0.89 26.87 -1.24
C ASP A 215 1.53 25.79 -2.11
N ASN A 216 0.88 25.49 -3.23
CA ASN A 216 1.28 24.41 -4.14
C ASN A 216 2.53 24.73 -4.97
N THR A 217 3.12 25.92 -4.82
CA THR A 217 4.39 26.28 -5.45
C THR A 217 5.60 25.67 -4.74
N LYS A 218 5.46 25.23 -3.48
CA LYS A 218 6.51 24.52 -2.73
C LYS A 218 6.21 23.01 -2.63
N GLY A 219 7.22 22.25 -2.18
CA GLY A 219 7.30 20.79 -2.34
C GLY A 219 6.57 19.93 -1.30
N SER A 220 6.12 20.46 -0.15
CA SER A 220 5.65 19.62 0.97
C SER A 220 4.36 20.15 1.59
N PHE A 221 3.48 19.24 2.04
CA PHE A 221 2.18 19.58 2.62
C PHE A 221 2.30 20.00 4.10
N SER A 222 2.95 19.18 4.92
CA SER A 222 2.94 19.31 6.40
C SER A 222 3.74 20.51 6.92
N ILE A 223 4.59 21.12 6.07
CA ILE A 223 5.32 22.36 6.43
C ILE A 223 4.41 23.57 6.64
N TYR A 224 3.17 23.50 6.13
CA TYR A 224 2.14 24.54 6.21
C TYR A 224 1.16 24.35 7.38
N ASP A 225 1.28 23.28 8.16
CA ASP A 225 0.43 23.04 9.32
C ASP A 225 0.46 24.28 10.24
N GLY A 226 -0.73 24.71 10.69
CA GLY A 226 -0.87 25.76 11.69
C GLY A 226 -0.44 25.29 13.08
N GLU A 227 -0.52 26.19 14.06
CA GLU A 227 -0.05 25.93 15.43
C GLU A 227 -1.19 26.03 16.44
N ILE A 228 -1.34 25.00 17.29
CA ILE A 228 -2.22 24.99 18.45
C ILE A 228 -1.44 25.39 19.71
N TYR A 229 -1.96 26.38 20.44
CA TYR A 229 -1.47 26.85 21.73
C TYR A 229 -2.51 26.61 22.84
N GLY A 230 -2.08 26.69 24.10
CA GLY A 230 -2.97 26.65 25.27
C GLY A 230 -3.23 25.26 25.86
N ILE A 231 -2.67 24.20 25.24
CA ILE A 231 -2.70 22.84 25.79
C ILE A 231 -1.67 22.73 26.91
N GLU A 232 -2.13 22.52 28.14
CA GLU A 232 -1.28 22.50 29.32
C GLU A 232 -1.63 21.37 30.28
N ASN A 233 -0.60 20.83 30.93
CA ASN A 233 -0.68 19.85 32.02
C ASN A 233 -1.45 18.56 31.67
N ILE A 234 -1.37 18.11 30.42
CA ILE A 234 -1.91 16.83 29.96
C ILE A 234 -0.93 15.69 30.27
N LYS A 235 -1.44 14.46 30.38
CA LYS A 235 -0.62 13.27 30.61
C LYS A 235 -0.93 12.22 29.56
N SER A 236 0.12 11.60 29.05
CA SER A 236 0.02 10.42 28.20
C SER A 236 -0.63 9.28 29.00
N PRO A 237 -1.77 8.72 28.53
CA PRO A 237 -2.40 7.59 29.21
C PRO A 237 -1.56 6.31 29.05
N THR A 238 -1.81 5.30 29.87
CA THR A 238 -1.21 3.98 29.65
C THR A 238 -1.76 3.40 28.35
N ARG A 239 -0.93 3.31 27.30
CA ARG A 239 -1.35 2.78 26.01
C ARG A 239 -1.14 1.27 25.98
N LEU A 240 -2.10 0.52 26.51
CA LEU A 240 -2.07 -0.95 26.49
C LEU A 240 -3.41 -1.46 25.96
N SER A 241 -3.36 -2.18 24.86
CA SER A 241 -4.55 -2.79 24.26
C SER A 241 -4.30 -4.23 23.84
N PHE A 242 -5.35 -5.04 23.96
CA PHE A 242 -5.37 -6.44 23.55
C PHE A 242 -6.48 -6.65 22.53
N GLN A 243 -6.21 -7.43 21.50
CA GLN A 243 -7.18 -7.86 20.49
C GLN A 243 -7.21 -9.39 20.43
N PRO A 244 -7.80 -10.08 21.43
CA PRO A 244 -8.08 -11.50 21.29
C PRO A 244 -9.02 -11.75 20.11
N TYR A 245 -8.81 -12.86 19.44
CA TYR A 245 -9.70 -13.33 18.39
C TYR A 245 -9.87 -14.85 18.45
N VAL A 246 -10.99 -15.29 17.91
CA VAL A 246 -11.29 -16.70 17.63
C VAL A 246 -11.76 -16.83 16.20
N SER A 247 -11.37 -17.90 15.52
CA SER A 247 -11.83 -18.21 14.17
C SER A 247 -12.08 -19.71 13.99
N ALA A 248 -12.98 -19.99 13.06
CA ALA A 248 -13.33 -21.33 12.63
C ALA A 248 -13.40 -21.37 11.11
N TYR A 249 -12.82 -22.41 10.51
CA TYR A 249 -12.80 -22.64 9.07
C TYR A 249 -13.41 -24.00 8.78
N VAL A 250 -14.24 -24.06 7.75
CA VAL A 250 -14.67 -25.30 7.12
C VAL A 250 -14.17 -25.25 5.69
N ASN A 251 -13.13 -26.02 5.40
CA ASN A 251 -12.51 -26.11 4.08
C ASN A 251 -12.90 -27.43 3.45
N ASP A 252 -13.44 -27.37 2.24
CA ASP A 252 -13.68 -28.53 1.41
C ASP A 252 -12.79 -28.43 0.17
N TYR A 253 -11.95 -29.45 -0.02
CA TYR A 253 -11.06 -29.56 -1.17
C TYR A 253 -10.95 -31.03 -1.57
N ASP A 254 -11.19 -31.33 -2.85
CA ASP A 254 -11.12 -32.69 -3.40
C ASP A 254 -11.95 -33.72 -2.59
N GLY A 255 -13.15 -33.33 -2.17
CA GLY A 255 -14.06 -34.17 -1.37
C GLY A 255 -13.60 -34.44 0.07
N LYS A 256 -12.50 -33.82 0.52
CA LYS A 256 -12.04 -33.85 1.91
C LYS A 256 -12.46 -32.55 2.60
N THR A 257 -13.31 -32.70 3.60
CA THR A 257 -13.70 -31.59 4.46
C THR A 257 -12.83 -31.57 5.72
N GLU A 258 -12.16 -30.44 5.95
CA GLU A 258 -11.37 -30.16 7.14
C GLU A 258 -12.02 -29.03 7.95
N THR A 259 -12.02 -29.16 9.28
CA THR A 259 -12.47 -28.10 10.19
C THR A 259 -11.31 -27.65 11.06
N ILE A 260 -10.99 -26.36 11.01
CA ILE A 260 -9.86 -25.76 11.72
C ILE A 260 -10.40 -24.74 12.72
N PHE A 261 -9.92 -24.78 13.95
CA PHE A 261 -10.24 -23.80 15.00
C PHE A 261 -8.97 -23.11 15.46
N ASN A 262 -8.96 -21.78 15.36
CA ASN A 262 -7.82 -20.95 15.73
C ASN A 262 -8.22 -19.94 16.82
N GLY A 263 -7.26 -19.59 17.66
CA GLY A 263 -7.42 -18.58 18.69
C GLY A 263 -6.08 -17.92 18.96
N GLY A 264 -6.07 -16.60 18.87
CA GLY A 264 -4.86 -15.82 19.04
C GLY A 264 -5.14 -14.46 19.66
N MET A 265 -4.11 -13.65 19.77
CA MET A 265 -4.23 -12.33 20.37
C MET A 265 -3.15 -11.39 19.84
N ASP A 266 -3.57 -10.19 19.49
CA ASP A 266 -2.63 -9.10 19.20
C ASP A 266 -2.50 -8.22 20.44
N LEU A 267 -1.29 -7.74 20.70
CA LEU A 267 -0.95 -6.86 21.80
C LEU A 267 -0.33 -5.59 21.25
N LYS A 268 -0.81 -4.43 21.70
CA LYS A 268 -0.11 -3.15 21.51
C LYS A 268 0.19 -2.50 22.85
N TYR A 269 1.45 -2.13 23.05
CA TYR A 269 1.92 -1.51 24.29
C TYR A 269 2.83 -0.29 24.01
N GLY A 270 2.40 0.89 24.42
CA GLY A 270 3.22 2.10 24.44
C GLY A 270 4.23 2.04 25.58
N ILE A 271 5.46 1.64 25.27
CA ILE A 271 6.58 1.54 26.23
C ILE A 271 6.83 2.88 26.94
N ASN A 272 6.74 3.97 26.18
CA ASN A 272 6.78 5.36 26.66
C ASN A 272 6.05 6.25 25.64
N ASP A 273 6.18 7.58 25.72
CA ASP A 273 5.48 8.51 24.82
C ASP A 273 5.92 8.38 23.35
N ALA A 274 7.16 7.93 23.12
CA ALA A 274 7.75 7.80 21.79
C ALA A 274 7.52 6.42 21.15
N PHE A 275 7.69 5.34 21.92
CA PHE A 275 7.82 3.97 21.43
C PHE A 275 6.61 3.08 21.70
N THR A 276 6.26 2.26 20.71
CA THR A 276 5.19 1.27 20.78
C THR A 276 5.74 -0.11 20.41
N LEU A 277 5.36 -1.11 21.20
CA LEU A 277 5.53 -2.54 20.92
C LEU A 277 4.21 -3.06 20.35
N ASP A 278 4.26 -3.58 19.12
CA ASP A 278 3.18 -4.34 18.50
C ASP A 278 3.62 -5.81 18.44
N MET A 279 2.80 -6.72 18.93
CA MET A 279 3.11 -8.15 18.98
C MET A 279 1.90 -8.97 18.57
N ILE A 280 2.14 -10.03 17.80
CA ILE A 280 1.11 -11.01 17.42
C ILE A 280 1.43 -12.37 18.05
N LEU A 281 0.41 -12.99 18.63
CA LEU A 281 0.48 -14.32 19.23
C LEU A 281 -0.48 -15.24 18.48
N ILE A 282 0.07 -16.28 17.84
CA ILE A 282 -0.67 -17.22 17.00
C ILE A 282 -1.43 -16.44 15.91
N PRO A 283 -0.76 -16.01 14.82
CA PRO A 283 -1.43 -15.24 13.78
C PRO A 283 -2.44 -16.07 12.97
N ASP A 284 -3.51 -15.42 12.51
CA ASP A 284 -4.46 -16.00 11.55
C ASP A 284 -4.50 -15.15 10.28
N PHE A 285 -3.84 -15.64 9.24
CA PHE A 285 -3.77 -15.01 7.92
C PHE A 285 -4.86 -15.52 6.96
N GLY A 286 -5.70 -16.47 7.39
CA GLY A 286 -6.76 -17.05 6.56
C GLY A 286 -7.84 -16.04 6.14
N GLN A 287 -7.88 -14.83 6.72
CA GLN A 287 -8.82 -13.76 6.36
C GLN A 287 -8.27 -12.75 5.34
N SER A 288 -6.98 -12.83 4.98
CA SER A 288 -6.35 -11.91 4.02
C SER A 288 -6.76 -12.27 2.59
N LYS A 289 -6.91 -11.26 1.72
CA LYS A 289 -7.30 -11.43 0.31
C LYS A 289 -6.38 -12.42 -0.43
N PHE A 290 -6.94 -13.22 -1.34
CA PHE A 290 -6.16 -14.13 -2.18
C PHE A 290 -5.16 -13.40 -3.07
N ASP A 291 -4.05 -14.10 -3.33
CA ASP A 291 -3.06 -13.67 -4.30
C ASP A 291 -3.59 -13.84 -5.72
N ALA A 292 -3.31 -12.86 -6.58
CA ALA A 292 -3.74 -12.87 -7.97
C ALA A 292 -2.82 -13.77 -8.79
N GLN A 293 -3.07 -15.08 -8.76
CA GLN A 293 -2.31 -16.05 -9.53
C GLN A 293 -2.38 -15.74 -11.04
N VAL A 294 -1.25 -15.96 -11.71
CA VAL A 294 -1.04 -15.69 -13.14
C VAL A 294 -0.14 -16.76 -13.75
N LEU A 295 -0.28 -16.98 -15.05
CA LEU A 295 0.69 -17.76 -15.82
C LEU A 295 1.98 -16.94 -15.96
N ASN A 296 2.99 -17.26 -15.15
CA ASN A 296 4.27 -16.57 -15.15
C ASN A 296 5.26 -17.26 -16.09
N LEU A 297 5.62 -16.59 -17.19
CA LEU A 297 6.63 -17.05 -18.15
C LEU A 297 7.93 -16.23 -18.05
N SER A 298 7.99 -15.27 -17.14
CA SER A 298 9.16 -14.40 -16.98
C SER A 298 10.29 -15.10 -16.21
N ALA A 299 11.48 -14.50 -16.25
CA ALA A 299 12.63 -14.95 -15.47
C ALA A 299 12.54 -14.61 -13.97
N PHE A 300 11.53 -13.85 -13.54
CA PHE A 300 11.39 -13.37 -12.17
C PHE A 300 10.16 -13.97 -11.51
N GLU A 301 10.22 -14.11 -10.18
CA GLU A 301 9.04 -14.45 -9.39
C GLU A 301 8.00 -13.31 -9.41
N VAL A 302 6.73 -13.65 -9.15
CA VAL A 302 5.68 -12.65 -9.03
C VAL A 302 5.72 -12.05 -7.62
N GLN A 303 5.91 -10.73 -7.53
CA GLN A 303 5.80 -10.01 -6.28
C GLN A 303 4.31 -9.76 -5.96
N TYR A 304 3.85 -10.25 -4.81
CA TYR A 304 2.48 -10.06 -4.33
C TYR A 304 2.42 -8.95 -3.28
N GLU A 305 1.33 -8.18 -3.27
CA GLU A 305 1.11 -7.17 -2.24
C GLU A 305 0.90 -7.82 -0.86
N GLU A 306 1.28 -7.15 0.23
CA GLU A 306 1.02 -7.62 1.59
C GLU A 306 -0.41 -7.28 2.02
N ASN A 307 -1.17 -8.28 2.46
CA ASN A 307 -2.57 -8.15 2.88
C ASN A 307 -2.80 -8.54 4.35
N ARG A 308 -1.76 -8.88 5.10
CA ARG A 308 -1.83 -9.28 6.51
C ARG A 308 -1.74 -8.03 7.40
N PRO A 309 -2.74 -7.71 8.24
CA PRO A 309 -2.80 -6.45 8.99
C PRO A 309 -1.55 -6.12 9.82
N PHE A 310 -0.93 -7.13 10.43
CA PHE A 310 0.31 -6.92 11.19
C PHE A 310 1.45 -6.41 10.32
N PHE A 311 1.55 -6.84 9.06
CA PHE A 311 2.62 -6.46 8.15
C PHE A 311 2.29 -5.23 7.31
N THR A 312 1.05 -4.74 7.33
CA THR A 312 0.68 -3.47 6.68
C THR A 312 0.76 -2.30 7.65
N GLU A 313 0.32 -2.49 8.90
CA GLU A 313 0.21 -1.39 9.87
C GLU A 313 1.55 -0.95 10.45
N GLY A 314 1.80 0.37 10.46
CA GLY A 314 2.93 0.95 11.20
C GLY A 314 4.28 0.55 10.62
N THR A 315 4.35 0.46 9.29
CA THR A 315 5.52 0.00 8.55
C THR A 315 6.45 1.09 8.06
N GLU A 316 6.11 2.38 8.25
CA GLU A 316 6.85 3.54 7.72
C GLU A 316 8.37 3.49 7.91
N LEU A 317 8.84 3.07 9.08
CA LEU A 317 10.27 2.92 9.33
C LEU A 317 10.85 1.73 8.57
N PHE A 318 10.14 0.60 8.55
CA PHE A 318 10.58 -0.67 7.96
C PHE A 318 10.55 -0.67 6.42
N THR A 319 9.82 0.25 5.79
CA THR A 319 9.83 0.44 4.33
C THR A 319 10.99 1.31 3.86
N LYS A 320 11.78 1.92 4.76
CA LYS A 320 12.95 2.71 4.36
C LYS A 320 13.95 1.81 3.62
N GLY A 321 14.33 2.24 2.42
CA GLY A 321 15.28 1.50 1.60
C GLY A 321 14.73 0.27 0.87
N ASN A 322 13.43 -0.06 1.03
CA ASN A 322 12.80 -1.22 0.36
C ASN A 322 13.52 -2.58 0.60
N LEU A 323 14.23 -2.72 1.72
CA LEU A 323 14.90 -3.97 2.11
C LEU A 323 13.96 -4.99 2.76
N PHE A 324 12.68 -4.66 2.93
CA PHE A 324 11.70 -5.50 3.61
C PHE A 324 10.52 -5.84 2.70
N TYR A 325 10.42 -7.12 2.36
CA TYR A 325 9.29 -7.75 1.70
C TYR A 325 8.70 -8.80 2.65
N SER A 326 7.67 -8.38 3.40
CA SER A 326 7.10 -9.15 4.50
C SER A 326 6.56 -10.54 4.12
N ARG A 327 6.20 -10.76 2.85
CA ARG A 327 5.76 -12.07 2.33
C ARG A 327 6.85 -13.14 2.39
N ARG A 328 8.11 -12.79 2.60
CA ARG A 328 9.18 -13.76 2.93
C ARG A 328 8.96 -14.41 4.30
N VAL A 329 8.36 -13.70 5.25
CA VAL A 329 8.07 -14.23 6.59
C VAL A 329 6.78 -15.03 6.55
N GLY A 330 6.90 -16.35 6.72
CA GLY A 330 5.79 -17.30 6.59
C GLY A 330 5.34 -17.51 5.15
N GLY A 331 6.26 -17.32 4.20
CA GLY A 331 6.04 -17.63 2.79
C GLY A 331 6.22 -19.12 2.48
N TYR A 332 6.39 -19.44 1.20
CA TYR A 332 6.69 -20.79 0.75
C TYR A 332 8.04 -21.28 1.30
N PRO A 333 8.17 -22.56 1.71
CA PRO A 333 9.44 -23.12 2.18
C PRO A 333 10.58 -22.93 1.19
N SER A 334 11.76 -22.53 1.67
CA SER A 334 12.94 -22.27 0.83
C SER A 334 13.73 -23.53 0.43
N GLY A 335 13.55 -24.64 1.14
CA GLY A 335 14.21 -25.91 0.86
C GLY A 335 13.53 -26.73 -0.23
N HIS A 336 14.30 -27.66 -0.80
CA HIS A 336 13.83 -28.63 -1.79
C HIS A 336 13.81 -30.03 -1.18
N VAL A 337 12.96 -30.90 -1.73
CA VAL A 337 12.96 -32.33 -1.38
C VAL A 337 13.91 -33.09 -2.28
N THR A 338 14.70 -34.00 -1.71
CA THR A 338 15.51 -34.95 -2.48
C THR A 338 14.78 -36.28 -2.52
N LEU A 339 14.30 -36.66 -3.71
CA LEU A 339 13.60 -37.92 -3.95
C LEU A 339 14.56 -38.99 -4.46
N THR A 340 14.39 -40.23 -4.00
CA THR A 340 14.98 -41.42 -4.63
C THR A 340 14.05 -42.00 -5.71
N GLU A 341 14.52 -42.95 -6.53
CA GLU A 341 13.75 -43.48 -7.69
C GLU A 341 12.34 -43.99 -7.35
N ASN A 342 12.13 -44.46 -6.11
CA ASN A 342 10.86 -45.03 -5.64
C ASN A 342 10.13 -44.11 -4.65
N GLU A 343 10.35 -42.80 -4.72
CA GLU A 343 9.72 -41.83 -3.81
C GLU A 343 8.95 -40.75 -4.56
N GLU A 344 7.79 -40.40 -4.02
CA GLU A 344 6.98 -39.28 -4.47
C GLU A 344 6.65 -38.33 -3.31
N THR A 345 6.49 -37.05 -3.61
CA THR A 345 6.04 -36.07 -2.61
C THR A 345 4.54 -36.22 -2.39
N GLU A 346 4.15 -36.70 -1.22
CA GLU A 346 2.74 -36.86 -0.85
C GLU A 346 2.10 -35.51 -0.49
N ASN A 347 2.83 -34.67 0.25
CA ASN A 347 2.39 -33.33 0.59
C ASN A 347 3.59 -32.40 0.77
N PHE A 348 3.59 -31.29 0.03
CA PHE A 348 4.53 -30.19 0.22
C PHE A 348 3.78 -29.00 0.86
N PRO A 349 4.20 -28.54 2.05
CA PRO A 349 3.52 -27.45 2.75
C PRO A 349 3.47 -26.17 1.90
N PRO A 350 2.31 -25.53 1.74
CA PRO A 350 2.17 -24.32 0.92
C PRO A 350 2.76 -23.07 1.58
N SER A 351 2.99 -23.10 2.89
CA SER A 351 3.55 -22.00 3.69
C SER A 351 4.26 -22.51 4.93
N VAL A 352 5.11 -21.65 5.50
CA VAL A 352 5.80 -21.86 6.78
C VAL A 352 5.05 -21.12 7.89
N ASP A 353 4.78 -21.79 9.01
CA ASP A 353 4.05 -21.17 10.11
C ASP A 353 4.94 -20.27 10.99
N LEU A 354 4.34 -19.18 11.49
CA LEU A 354 5.00 -18.24 12.41
C LEU A 354 4.75 -18.65 13.86
N ILE A 355 5.83 -18.72 14.64
CA ILE A 355 5.77 -18.88 16.09
C ILE A 355 5.35 -17.57 16.74
N ASN A 356 6.05 -16.48 16.40
CA ASN A 356 5.77 -15.13 16.90
C ASN A 356 6.35 -14.07 15.97
N ALA A 357 5.80 -12.86 16.06
CA ALA A 357 6.42 -11.67 15.50
C ALA A 357 6.15 -10.45 16.39
N PHE A 358 7.11 -9.54 16.46
CA PHE A 358 6.94 -8.26 17.13
C PHE A 358 7.64 -7.13 16.39
N LYS A 359 7.15 -5.92 16.61
CA LYS A 359 7.72 -4.65 16.15
C LYS A 359 7.81 -3.69 17.30
N ILE A 360 8.95 -3.02 17.44
CA ILE A 360 9.09 -1.84 18.29
C ILE A 360 9.38 -0.67 17.39
N SER A 361 8.54 0.36 17.43
CA SER A 361 8.73 1.55 16.59
C SER A 361 8.36 2.83 17.31
N GLY A 362 9.13 3.89 17.05
CA GLY A 362 8.89 5.19 17.65
C GLY A 362 9.92 6.23 17.28
N ARG A 363 9.66 7.47 17.68
CA ARG A 363 10.54 8.61 17.42
C ARG A 363 10.73 9.43 18.69
N THR A 364 11.99 9.72 18.99
CA THR A 364 12.37 10.54 20.14
C THR A 364 12.08 12.03 19.91
N ASP A 365 12.08 12.83 20.98
CA ASP A 365 11.99 14.30 20.91
C ASP A 365 13.11 14.95 20.06
N GLY A 366 14.23 14.24 19.86
CA GLY A 366 15.32 14.65 18.97
C GLY A 366 15.12 14.24 17.51
N ASN A 367 13.93 13.81 17.13
CA ASN A 367 13.55 13.33 15.80
C ASN A 367 14.29 12.07 15.32
N LEU A 368 14.98 11.33 16.19
CA LEU A 368 15.52 10.01 15.87
C LEU A 368 14.42 8.96 15.95
N GLY A 369 14.08 8.37 14.81
CA GLY A 369 13.22 7.22 14.65
C GLY A 369 14.02 5.94 14.86
N ILE A 370 13.46 5.01 15.62
CA ILE A 370 14.05 3.67 15.83
C ILE A 370 12.96 2.64 15.56
N GLY A 371 13.25 1.70 14.66
CA GLY A 371 12.40 0.57 14.31
C GLY A 371 13.15 -0.74 14.54
N ILE A 372 12.55 -1.69 15.24
CA ILE A 372 13.05 -3.03 15.45
C ILE A 372 11.94 -4.00 15.08
N PHE A 373 12.20 -4.96 14.20
CA PHE A 373 11.27 -6.04 13.87
C PHE A 373 11.97 -7.37 14.14
N ASN A 374 11.22 -8.32 14.67
CA ASN A 374 11.65 -9.70 14.79
C ASN A 374 10.49 -10.65 14.48
N ALA A 375 10.77 -11.72 13.76
CA ALA A 375 9.85 -12.83 13.58
C ALA A 375 10.60 -14.16 13.60
N ILE A 376 9.94 -15.19 14.12
CA ILE A 376 10.49 -16.55 14.19
C ILE A 376 9.48 -17.49 13.56
N THR A 377 9.96 -18.34 12.65
CA THR A 377 9.18 -19.40 12.01
C THR A 377 9.55 -20.77 12.55
N GLU A 378 8.61 -21.72 12.47
CA GLU A 378 8.84 -23.09 12.90
C GLU A 378 9.52 -23.97 11.84
N ARG A 379 10.03 -25.12 12.29
CA ARG A 379 10.56 -26.14 11.38
C ARG A 379 9.42 -26.76 10.57
N THR A 380 9.51 -26.69 9.26
CA THR A 380 8.50 -27.19 8.33
C THR A 380 9.02 -28.42 7.58
N TYR A 381 8.18 -29.44 7.46
CA TYR A 381 8.53 -30.73 6.87
C TYR A 381 7.61 -31.09 5.70
N ALA A 382 8.19 -31.58 4.61
CA ALA A 382 7.44 -32.26 3.56
C ALA A 382 7.30 -33.75 3.88
N ASN A 383 6.15 -34.33 3.50
CA ASN A 383 5.92 -35.77 3.60
C ASN A 383 6.25 -36.42 2.26
N ILE A 384 7.14 -37.41 2.28
CA ILE A 384 7.58 -38.16 1.11
C ILE A 384 7.15 -39.61 1.31
N LYS A 385 6.49 -40.17 0.31
CA LYS A 385 5.96 -41.52 0.32
C LYS A 385 6.80 -42.40 -0.60
N ASN A 386 7.20 -43.57 -0.11
CA ASN A 386 7.79 -44.61 -0.93
C ASN A 386 6.70 -45.35 -1.72
N THR A 387 6.85 -45.42 -3.04
CA THR A 387 5.84 -45.99 -3.95
C THR A 387 5.81 -47.53 -3.95
N GLU A 388 6.85 -48.19 -3.42
CA GLU A 388 6.91 -49.65 -3.29
C GLU A 388 6.47 -50.13 -1.90
N THR A 389 6.88 -49.45 -0.83
CA THR A 389 6.61 -49.89 0.56
C THR A 389 5.43 -49.20 1.22
N GLU A 390 4.90 -48.14 0.60
CA GLU A 390 3.91 -47.20 1.17
C GLU A 390 4.37 -46.50 2.47
N GLU A 391 5.65 -46.62 2.85
CA GLU A 391 6.19 -45.94 4.02
C GLU A 391 6.38 -44.43 3.75
N THR A 392 6.01 -43.61 4.73
CA THR A 392 6.18 -42.15 4.67
C THR A 392 7.36 -41.69 5.52
N ARG A 393 8.23 -40.85 4.97
CA ARG A 393 9.28 -40.13 5.72
C ARG A 393 9.05 -38.62 5.67
N LYS A 394 9.59 -37.92 6.68
CA LYS A 394 9.59 -36.46 6.74
C LYS A 394 10.94 -35.92 6.32
N GLU A 395 10.94 -34.91 5.45
CA GLU A 395 12.14 -34.17 5.07
C GLU A 395 11.99 -32.71 5.48
N LEU A 396 13.02 -32.14 6.08
CA LEU A 396 13.03 -30.74 6.52
C LEU A 396 13.14 -29.84 5.30
N VAL A 397 12.10 -29.04 5.03
CA VAL A 397 12.06 -28.10 3.89
C VAL A 397 12.21 -26.64 4.33
N GLU A 398 11.99 -26.34 5.61
CA GLU A 398 12.39 -25.06 6.19
C GLU A 398 12.86 -25.29 7.63
N PRO A 399 14.07 -24.85 8.01
CA PRO A 399 14.54 -24.91 9.40
C PRO A 399 13.85 -23.84 10.25
N LEU A 400 14.17 -23.82 11.55
CA LEU A 400 13.83 -22.66 12.37
C LEU A 400 14.60 -21.45 11.82
N ALA A 401 13.89 -20.39 11.48
CA ALA A 401 14.46 -19.16 10.95
C ALA A 401 14.11 -17.97 11.85
N ASN A 402 15.08 -17.06 12.00
CA ASN A 402 14.95 -15.83 12.76
C ASN A 402 15.19 -14.62 11.85
N TYR A 403 14.15 -13.81 11.65
CA TYR A 403 14.15 -12.64 10.79
C TYR A 403 14.25 -11.38 11.64
N ASN A 404 15.18 -10.49 11.33
CA ASN A 404 15.47 -9.28 12.10
C ASN A 404 15.58 -8.06 11.19
N ILE A 405 15.06 -6.93 11.66
CA ILE A 405 15.25 -5.63 11.00
C ILE A 405 15.56 -4.57 12.06
N LEU A 406 16.55 -3.73 11.78
CA LEU A 406 16.88 -2.54 12.55
C LEU A 406 16.85 -1.32 11.63
N VAL A 407 16.11 -0.30 12.04
CA VAL A 407 16.02 0.99 11.34
C VAL A 407 16.39 2.10 12.32
N LEU A 408 17.30 2.98 11.91
CA LEU A 408 17.58 4.25 12.57
C LEU A 408 17.35 5.37 11.57
N ASP A 409 16.44 6.30 11.86
CA ASP A 409 16.04 7.35 10.93
C ASP A 409 16.12 8.72 11.60
N GLN A 410 17.14 9.52 11.30
CA GLN A 410 17.31 10.85 11.87
C GLN A 410 16.72 11.90 10.94
N ARG A 411 15.61 12.53 11.37
CA ARG A 411 14.97 13.65 10.66
C ARG A 411 15.47 15.00 11.16
N PHE A 412 15.58 15.98 10.26
CA PHE A 412 15.96 17.36 10.59
C PHE A 412 15.52 18.34 9.49
N GLY A 413 15.54 19.64 9.80
CA GLY A 413 15.32 20.69 8.80
C GLY A 413 13.95 20.66 8.09
N ASP A 414 12.91 20.20 8.78
CA ASP A 414 11.51 20.06 8.32
C ASP A 414 11.26 19.13 7.14
N ASN A 415 12.25 18.81 6.30
CA ASN A 415 12.09 17.92 5.15
C ASN A 415 13.42 17.25 4.74
N SER A 416 14.22 16.81 5.71
CA SER A 416 15.48 16.09 5.45
C SER A 416 15.64 14.93 6.43
N SER A 417 16.33 13.88 5.99
CA SER A 417 16.60 12.69 6.78
C SER A 417 17.92 12.01 6.40
N VAL A 418 18.48 11.29 7.37
CA VAL A 418 19.53 10.29 7.15
C VAL A 418 19.10 9.02 7.86
N SER A 419 19.13 7.90 7.15
CA SER A 419 18.63 6.63 7.66
C SER A 419 19.67 5.51 7.50
N PHE A 420 19.67 4.60 8.46
CA PHE A 420 20.40 3.33 8.44
C PHE A 420 19.38 2.21 8.56
N VAL A 421 19.50 1.21 7.71
CA VAL A 421 18.63 0.01 7.72
C VAL A 421 19.51 -1.22 7.66
N ASN A 422 19.26 -2.18 8.53
CA ASN A 422 19.86 -3.51 8.48
C ASN A 422 18.75 -4.56 8.53
N THR A 423 18.89 -5.59 7.71
CA THR A 423 18.04 -6.77 7.67
C THR A 423 18.93 -7.99 7.81
N ASN A 424 18.48 -8.95 8.60
CA ASN A 424 19.26 -10.15 8.88
C ASN A 424 18.34 -11.36 9.02
N VAL A 425 18.70 -12.46 8.36
CA VAL A 425 18.02 -13.75 8.46
C VAL A 425 19.06 -14.79 8.83
N ILE A 426 18.80 -15.48 9.94
CA ILE A 426 19.64 -16.57 10.43
C ILE A 426 18.80 -17.83 10.47
N ARG A 427 19.31 -18.91 9.91
CA ARG A 427 18.68 -20.23 9.89
C ARG A 427 19.55 -21.27 10.59
N GLU A 428 18.92 -22.30 11.15
CA GLU A 428 19.64 -23.44 11.70
C GLU A 428 20.18 -24.39 10.60
N ASP A 429 20.99 -25.37 11.00
CA ASP A 429 21.39 -26.53 10.19
C ASP A 429 22.12 -26.24 8.86
N GLY A 430 22.81 -25.09 8.78
CA GLY A 430 23.67 -24.76 7.63
C GLY A 430 22.90 -24.35 6.38
N PHE A 431 21.61 -24.03 6.53
CA PHE A 431 20.84 -23.34 5.50
C PHE A 431 21.43 -21.95 5.21
N ARG A 432 20.96 -21.37 4.10
CA ARG A 432 21.34 -20.04 3.65
C ARG A 432 21.07 -18.99 4.73
N ASP A 433 22.11 -18.22 5.06
CA ASP A 433 22.04 -17.03 5.91
C ASP A 433 22.20 -15.78 5.06
N ALA A 434 21.56 -14.68 5.47
CA ALA A 434 21.66 -13.42 4.73
C ALA A 434 21.69 -12.20 5.65
N ASP A 435 22.48 -11.20 5.26
CA ASP A 435 22.46 -9.85 5.81
C ASP A 435 22.40 -8.83 4.68
N ALA A 436 21.60 -7.79 4.83
CA ALA A 436 21.66 -6.62 3.96
C ALA A 436 21.61 -5.34 4.79
N THR A 437 22.49 -4.40 4.44
CA THR A 437 22.67 -3.14 5.16
C THR A 437 22.68 -1.97 4.20
N GLY A 438 21.87 -0.95 4.47
CA GLY A 438 21.72 0.25 3.67
C GLY A 438 21.90 1.54 4.46
N LEU A 439 22.50 2.54 3.81
CA LEU A 439 22.57 3.93 4.26
C LEU A 439 21.84 4.83 3.27
N TYR A 440 21.02 5.73 3.77
CA TYR A 440 20.14 6.60 2.97
C TYR A 440 20.28 8.05 3.41
N MET A 441 20.27 8.96 2.45
CA MET A 441 20.32 10.39 2.68
C MET A 441 19.29 11.07 1.77
N ASP A 442 18.41 11.88 2.36
CA ASP A 442 17.50 12.78 1.66
C ASP A 442 17.65 14.19 2.27
N LEU A 443 18.17 15.14 1.49
CA LEU A 443 18.44 16.50 1.93
C LEU A 443 17.69 17.50 1.08
N THR A 444 16.74 18.20 1.70
CA THR A 444 16.06 19.34 1.08
C THR A 444 16.68 20.64 1.55
N ASN A 445 16.94 21.56 0.62
CA ASN A 445 17.45 22.88 0.98
C ASN A 445 16.41 23.67 1.81
N LYS A 446 16.84 24.61 2.65
CA LYS A 446 15.92 25.39 3.52
C LYS A 446 14.81 26.16 2.78
N LYS A 447 14.98 26.42 1.48
CA LYS A 447 13.96 27.08 0.64
C LYS A 447 12.88 26.12 0.13
N ASN A 448 13.02 24.80 0.34
CA ASN A 448 12.16 23.75 -0.19
C ASN A 448 12.04 23.79 -1.73
N THR A 449 13.18 24.02 -2.41
CA THR A 449 13.26 24.13 -3.88
C THR A 449 14.13 23.07 -4.53
N LEU A 450 15.15 22.58 -3.82
CA LEU A 450 16.09 21.57 -4.30
C LEU A 450 16.18 20.45 -3.27
N ASN A 451 16.21 19.23 -3.76
CA ASN A 451 16.39 18.01 -2.98
C ASN A 451 17.61 17.24 -3.56
N TYR A 452 18.41 16.66 -2.68
CA TYR A 452 19.57 15.83 -2.97
C TYR A 452 19.38 14.50 -2.26
N PHE A 453 19.52 13.40 -2.98
CA PHE A 453 19.32 12.08 -2.42
C PHE A 453 20.46 11.15 -2.82
N ALA A 454 20.80 10.23 -1.92
CA ALA A 454 21.76 9.18 -2.19
C ALA A 454 21.53 7.97 -1.29
N ASN A 455 21.87 6.78 -1.78
CA ASN A 455 21.93 5.57 -0.97
C ASN A 455 23.16 4.71 -1.32
N ALA A 456 23.52 3.84 -0.39
CA ALA A 456 24.49 2.78 -0.60
C ALA A 456 24.08 1.56 0.21
N GLU A 457 24.01 0.41 -0.44
CA GLU A 457 23.53 -0.84 0.15
C GLU A 457 24.51 -1.98 -0.14
N GLY A 458 24.72 -2.84 0.84
CA GLY A 458 25.48 -4.08 0.72
C GLY A 458 24.63 -5.28 1.10
N SER A 459 24.78 -6.38 0.38
CA SER A 459 24.18 -7.68 0.69
C SER A 459 25.27 -8.73 0.86
N TRP A 460 25.11 -9.59 1.86
CA TRP A 460 25.99 -10.71 2.17
C TRP A 460 25.14 -11.97 2.31
N VAL A 461 25.25 -12.86 1.33
CA VAL A 461 24.55 -14.15 1.33
C VAL A 461 25.56 -15.26 1.55
N LYS A 462 25.29 -16.12 2.51
CA LYS A 462 26.11 -17.29 2.80
C LYS A 462 25.31 -18.55 2.55
N ASP A 463 25.57 -19.16 1.41
CA ASP A 463 25.07 -20.48 1.02
C ASP A 463 26.26 -21.30 0.52
N GLY A 464 26.88 -22.06 1.44
CA GLY A 464 28.23 -22.60 1.27
C GLY A 464 29.31 -21.49 1.34
N SER A 465 29.51 -20.74 0.25
CA SER A 465 30.46 -19.62 0.17
C SER A 465 29.77 -18.26 0.34
N ALA A 466 30.44 -17.30 1.00
CA ALA A 466 29.90 -15.95 1.15
C ALA A 466 30.01 -15.16 -0.16
N LYS A 467 28.86 -14.69 -0.66
CA LYS A 467 28.72 -13.78 -1.80
C LYS A 467 28.41 -12.38 -1.31
N PHE A 468 28.98 -11.37 -1.97
CA PHE A 468 28.75 -9.96 -1.67
C PHE A 468 28.30 -9.21 -2.91
N GLY A 469 27.20 -8.48 -2.79
CA GLY A 469 26.73 -7.54 -3.80
C GLY A 469 26.42 -6.17 -3.24
N MET A 470 26.36 -5.17 -4.12
CA MET A 470 26.18 -3.77 -3.79
C MET A 470 25.14 -3.11 -4.70
N GLU A 471 24.34 -2.23 -4.11
CA GLU A 471 23.46 -1.28 -4.80
C GLU A 471 23.82 0.14 -4.37
N GLY A 472 23.63 1.10 -5.27
CA GLY A 472 23.80 2.50 -4.93
C GLY A 472 23.03 3.43 -5.85
N ASN A 473 22.63 4.57 -5.30
CA ASN A 473 21.84 5.60 -5.95
C ASN A 473 22.39 6.98 -5.58
N ALA A 474 22.42 7.92 -6.52
CA ALA A 474 22.60 9.33 -6.20
C ALA A 474 21.91 10.24 -7.23
N GLY A 475 21.26 11.30 -6.76
CA GLY A 475 20.59 12.25 -7.62
C GLY A 475 20.29 13.60 -6.99
N MET A 476 19.75 14.49 -7.81
CA MET A 476 19.26 15.79 -7.39
C MET A 476 17.98 16.17 -8.14
N ALA A 477 17.09 16.89 -7.47
CA ALA A 477 15.80 17.29 -8.02
C ALA A 477 15.44 18.74 -7.67
N LYS A 478 14.92 19.48 -8.65
CA LYS A 478 14.17 20.72 -8.45
C LYS A 478 12.69 20.39 -8.20
N ILE A 479 12.22 20.63 -6.98
CA ILE A 479 10.92 20.15 -6.47
C ILE A 479 9.82 21.22 -6.42
N ASN A 480 10.15 22.49 -6.68
CA ASN A 480 9.20 23.61 -6.59
C ASN A 480 8.66 24.08 -7.94
N GLY A 481 7.52 24.79 -7.93
CA GLY A 481 6.95 25.48 -9.09
C GLY A 481 6.33 24.59 -10.16
N SER A 482 6.14 25.15 -11.35
CA SER A 482 5.54 24.49 -12.51
C SER A 482 6.53 23.61 -13.28
N HIS A 483 7.82 23.97 -13.30
CA HIS A 483 8.88 23.21 -13.96
C HIS A 483 9.69 22.44 -12.91
N ARG A 484 9.75 21.12 -13.06
CA ARG A 484 10.51 20.20 -12.21
C ARG A 484 11.52 19.46 -13.06
N ILE A 485 12.74 19.30 -12.55
CA ILE A 485 13.85 18.65 -13.24
C ILE A 485 14.55 17.78 -12.23
N SER A 486 14.93 16.56 -12.59
CA SER A 486 15.85 15.75 -11.81
C SER A 486 16.79 14.95 -12.68
N GLY A 487 17.91 14.56 -12.09
CA GLY A 487 18.87 13.65 -12.67
C GLY A 487 19.38 12.69 -11.59
N GLU A 488 19.57 11.44 -11.98
CA GLU A 488 19.89 10.35 -11.07
C GLU A 488 20.79 9.32 -11.76
N ILE A 489 21.69 8.71 -10.98
CA ILE A 489 22.45 7.53 -11.37
C ILE A 489 22.19 6.46 -10.32
N ASN A 490 21.85 5.25 -10.76
CA ASN A 490 21.77 4.09 -9.88
C ASN A 490 22.43 2.86 -10.50
N PHE A 491 22.87 1.93 -9.66
CA PHE A 491 23.52 0.71 -10.11
C PHE A 491 23.27 -0.42 -9.13
N ARG A 492 23.34 -1.65 -9.63
CA ARG A 492 23.27 -2.87 -8.84
C ARG A 492 24.23 -3.90 -9.41
N THR A 493 25.09 -4.47 -8.58
CA THR A 493 26.05 -5.50 -9.00
C THR A 493 25.37 -6.83 -9.26
N MET A 494 26.04 -7.75 -9.95
CA MET A 494 25.51 -9.09 -10.27
C MET A 494 25.16 -9.92 -9.02
N GLU A 495 26.01 -9.90 -7.99
CA GLU A 495 25.86 -10.70 -6.77
C GLU A 495 24.96 -10.03 -5.71
N TYR A 496 24.25 -8.94 -6.05
CA TYR A 496 23.37 -8.29 -5.08
C TYR A 496 22.09 -9.12 -4.92
N ASP A 497 21.84 -9.58 -3.70
CA ASP A 497 20.73 -10.48 -3.40
C ASP A 497 20.21 -10.19 -1.98
N ILE A 498 18.96 -9.74 -1.90
CA ILE A 498 18.28 -9.44 -0.64
C ILE A 498 17.04 -10.33 -0.44
N ASN A 499 16.89 -11.40 -1.21
CA ASN A 499 15.63 -12.14 -1.32
C ASN A 499 15.24 -12.90 -0.05
N ASP A 500 16.11 -12.99 0.96
CA ASP A 500 15.80 -13.63 2.24
C ASP A 500 14.80 -12.84 3.10
N LEU A 501 14.81 -11.50 3.01
CA LEU A 501 13.85 -10.63 3.72
C LEU A 501 13.33 -9.47 2.88
N GLY A 502 13.93 -9.23 1.71
CA GLY A 502 13.53 -8.25 0.71
C GLY A 502 13.13 -8.89 -0.62
N TYR A 503 13.13 -8.07 -1.66
CA TYR A 503 12.83 -8.47 -3.02
C TYR A 503 13.82 -7.79 -3.99
N SER A 504 14.67 -8.58 -4.63
CA SER A 504 15.57 -8.14 -5.69
C SER A 504 15.19 -8.79 -7.01
N SER A 505 14.89 -7.97 -8.01
CA SER A 505 14.69 -8.35 -9.41
C SER A 505 16.00 -8.24 -10.20
N ASN A 506 16.01 -7.45 -11.28
CA ASN A 506 17.16 -7.15 -12.14
C ASN A 506 18.45 -6.86 -11.34
N THR A 507 19.57 -7.47 -11.72
CA THR A 507 20.92 -7.23 -11.16
C THR A 507 21.93 -6.95 -12.29
N ASN A 508 23.15 -6.56 -11.95
CA ASN A 508 24.21 -6.34 -12.95
C ASN A 508 23.95 -5.18 -13.93
N PHE A 509 23.47 -4.03 -13.45
CA PHE A 509 23.19 -2.86 -14.28
C PHE A 509 23.70 -1.53 -13.69
N ILE A 510 23.82 -0.53 -14.55
CA ILE A 510 23.92 0.89 -14.20
C ILE A 510 22.98 1.70 -15.08
N ASN A 511 22.20 2.58 -14.47
CA ASN A 511 21.24 3.46 -15.12
C ASN A 511 21.64 4.93 -14.96
N TYR A 512 21.43 5.69 -16.01
CA TYR A 512 21.49 7.15 -16.00
C TYR A 512 20.11 7.67 -16.38
N SER A 513 19.49 8.41 -15.47
CA SER A 513 18.11 8.87 -15.61
C SER A 513 18.03 10.40 -15.60
N GLY A 514 17.22 10.95 -16.50
CA GLY A 514 16.88 12.36 -16.56
C GLY A 514 15.37 12.56 -16.65
N TYR A 515 14.85 13.50 -15.86
CA TYR A 515 13.43 13.81 -15.78
C TYR A 515 13.18 15.30 -16.03
N TYR A 516 12.17 15.61 -16.82
CA TYR A 516 11.58 16.95 -16.92
C TYR A 516 10.06 16.88 -16.80
N GLY A 517 9.51 17.62 -15.84
CA GLY A 517 8.08 17.71 -15.60
C GLY A 517 7.57 19.15 -15.72
N TYR A 518 6.39 19.30 -16.32
CA TYR A 518 5.64 20.55 -16.36
C TYR A 518 4.22 20.36 -15.84
N ARG A 519 3.79 21.22 -14.91
CA ARG A 519 2.43 21.18 -14.36
C ARG A 519 1.77 22.54 -14.23
N TYR A 520 0.44 22.54 -14.25
CA TYR A 520 -0.36 23.71 -13.86
C TYR A 520 -0.40 23.86 -12.34
N LEU A 521 -0.11 25.06 -11.86
CA LEU A 521 -0.31 25.46 -10.47
C LEU A 521 -1.69 26.10 -10.25
N GLN A 522 -2.32 26.56 -11.34
CA GLN A 522 -3.65 27.17 -11.35
C GLN A 522 -4.41 26.68 -12.59
N PRO A 523 -5.75 26.55 -12.51
CA PRO A 523 -6.58 26.22 -13.66
C PRO A 523 -6.40 27.22 -14.81
N LYS A 524 -6.33 26.73 -16.05
CA LYS A 524 -6.17 27.58 -17.25
C LYS A 524 -7.07 27.07 -18.38
N GLY A 525 -7.75 27.99 -19.06
CA GLY A 525 -8.69 27.65 -20.13
C GLY A 525 -9.81 26.72 -19.64
N PHE A 526 -9.98 25.58 -20.30
CA PHE A 526 -10.97 24.55 -19.95
C PHE A 526 -10.43 23.48 -18.98
N LEU A 527 -9.16 23.56 -18.58
CA LEU A 527 -8.48 22.58 -17.71
C LEU A 527 -8.40 23.06 -16.26
N ASN A 528 -8.66 22.14 -15.34
CA ASN A 528 -8.35 22.27 -13.91
C ASN A 528 -6.87 21.97 -13.64
N ASN A 529 -6.34 20.93 -14.27
CA ASN A 529 -4.93 20.56 -14.17
C ASN A 529 -4.39 20.07 -15.52
N LEU A 530 -3.07 20.12 -15.64
CA LEU A 530 -2.26 19.59 -16.73
C LEU A 530 -0.94 19.14 -16.11
N ASN A 531 -0.52 17.92 -16.42
CA ASN A 531 0.78 17.37 -16.04
C ASN A 531 1.40 16.74 -17.29
N LEU A 532 2.64 17.12 -17.59
CA LEU A 532 3.48 16.55 -18.63
C LEU A 532 4.77 16.08 -17.98
N ASN A 533 5.26 14.89 -18.33
CA ASN A 533 6.59 14.46 -17.94
C ASN A 533 7.34 13.79 -19.08
N PHE A 534 8.66 13.93 -19.06
CA PHE A 534 9.59 13.41 -20.03
C PHE A 534 10.71 12.71 -19.26
N ASN A 535 10.97 11.45 -19.58
CA ASN A 535 11.99 10.62 -18.97
C ASN A 535 12.98 10.17 -20.06
N LEU A 536 14.26 10.21 -19.71
CA LEU A 536 15.34 9.61 -20.48
C LEU A 536 16.05 8.63 -19.57
N ILE A 537 16.19 7.38 -20.00
CA ILE A 537 16.90 6.35 -19.25
C ILE A 537 17.93 5.71 -20.17
N TYR A 538 19.18 5.63 -19.72
CA TYR A 538 20.22 4.90 -20.41
C TYR A 538 20.77 3.82 -19.49
N THR A 539 20.62 2.56 -19.88
CA THR A 539 21.02 1.40 -19.08
C THR A 539 22.16 0.65 -19.72
N ARG A 540 23.11 0.22 -18.90
CA ARG A 540 24.21 -0.66 -19.30
C ARG A 540 24.32 -1.81 -18.32
N ARG A 541 24.76 -2.97 -18.80
CA ARG A 541 25.24 -4.05 -17.95
C ARG A 541 26.60 -3.66 -17.36
N LEU A 542 26.86 -3.97 -16.10
CA LEU A 542 28.14 -3.65 -15.45
C LEU A 542 29.24 -4.68 -15.78
N GLU A 543 28.94 -5.97 -15.65
CA GLU A 543 29.93 -7.05 -15.66
C GLU A 543 29.48 -8.23 -16.55
N THR A 544 30.02 -8.43 -17.75
CA THR A 544 30.87 -7.51 -18.52
C THR A 544 30.07 -6.34 -19.08
N ASP A 545 30.74 -5.21 -19.28
CA ASP A 545 30.16 -4.00 -19.86
C ASP A 545 29.44 -4.28 -21.19
N LEU A 546 28.14 -3.98 -21.25
CA LEU A 546 27.30 -4.18 -22.43
C LEU A 546 26.22 -3.09 -22.48
N TYR A 547 25.93 -2.58 -23.67
CA TYR A 547 24.73 -1.75 -23.88
C TYR A 547 23.49 -2.58 -23.53
N ASN A 548 22.61 -2.09 -22.65
CA ASN A 548 21.32 -2.75 -22.41
C ASN A 548 20.26 -2.07 -23.27
N ASN A 549 19.85 -0.85 -22.93
CA ASN A 549 18.86 -0.10 -23.68
C ASN A 549 19.00 1.43 -23.50
N PHE A 550 18.24 2.17 -24.31
CA PHE A 550 18.02 3.61 -24.16
C PHE A 550 16.52 3.86 -24.30
N VAL A 551 15.88 4.37 -23.27
CA VAL A 551 14.43 4.59 -23.23
C VAL A 551 14.14 6.09 -23.30
N PHE A 552 13.30 6.48 -24.26
CA PHE A 552 12.62 7.76 -24.26
C PHE A 552 11.17 7.54 -23.87
N ASN A 553 10.68 8.25 -22.85
CA ASN A 553 9.30 8.14 -22.40
C ASN A 553 8.68 9.52 -22.18
N PHE A 554 7.46 9.72 -22.67
CA PHE A 554 6.67 10.93 -22.48
C PHE A 554 5.28 10.57 -21.99
N ASN A 555 4.81 11.25 -20.93
CA ASN A 555 3.45 11.14 -20.44
C ASN A 555 2.75 12.49 -20.43
N SER A 556 1.44 12.45 -20.66
CA SER A 556 0.54 13.58 -20.52
C SER A 556 -0.73 13.20 -19.77
N SER A 557 -1.21 14.10 -18.91
CA SER A 557 -2.45 13.94 -18.14
C SER A 557 -3.15 15.29 -18.01
N PHE A 558 -4.46 15.29 -18.25
CA PHE A 558 -5.30 16.48 -18.26
C PHE A 558 -6.60 16.21 -17.52
N THR A 559 -7.06 17.17 -16.71
CA THR A 559 -8.39 17.14 -16.12
C THR A 559 -9.14 18.41 -16.50
N THR A 560 -10.31 18.25 -17.13
CA THR A 560 -11.18 19.37 -17.50
C THR A 560 -11.89 19.98 -16.29
N LYS A 561 -12.43 21.19 -16.46
CA LYS A 561 -13.33 21.84 -15.49
C LYS A 561 -14.63 21.06 -15.25
N LYS A 562 -14.98 20.13 -16.15
CA LYS A 562 -16.10 19.18 -15.98
C LYS A 562 -15.68 17.84 -15.38
N PHE A 563 -14.43 17.74 -14.91
CA PHE A 563 -13.84 16.56 -14.27
C PHE A 563 -13.78 15.30 -15.13
N LEU A 564 -13.77 15.48 -16.45
CA LEU A 564 -13.25 14.47 -17.37
C LEU A 564 -11.73 14.47 -17.29
N GLY A 565 -11.14 13.30 -17.05
CA GLY A 565 -9.72 13.03 -17.15
C GLY A 565 -9.39 12.43 -18.50
N PHE A 566 -8.27 12.79 -19.09
CA PHE A 566 -7.74 12.11 -20.26
C PHE A 566 -6.23 12.35 -20.36
N GLY A 567 -5.56 11.48 -21.08
CA GLY A 567 -4.13 11.57 -21.25
C GLY A 567 -3.62 10.44 -22.12
N GLY A 568 -2.31 10.29 -22.11
CA GLY A 568 -1.62 9.32 -22.95
C GLY A 568 -0.16 9.69 -23.05
N GLY A 569 0.58 8.89 -23.79
CA GLY A 569 2.00 9.05 -23.92
C GLY A 569 2.59 8.12 -24.95
N PHE A 570 3.90 8.13 -25.01
CA PHE A 570 4.64 7.19 -25.83
C PHE A 570 5.97 6.85 -25.18
N GLU A 571 6.45 5.67 -25.49
CA GLU A 571 7.76 5.17 -25.12
C GLU A 571 8.45 4.55 -26.34
N MET A 572 9.77 4.62 -26.38
CA MET A 572 10.54 3.93 -27.41
C MET A 572 11.93 3.51 -26.92
N THR A 573 12.42 2.43 -27.50
CA THR A 573 13.80 1.94 -27.38
C THR A 573 14.47 1.97 -28.75
N PRO A 574 14.91 3.15 -29.25
CA PRO A 574 15.26 3.35 -30.66
C PRO A 574 16.48 2.55 -31.16
N PHE A 575 17.22 1.89 -30.26
CA PHE A 575 18.37 1.05 -30.61
C PHE A 575 18.20 -0.41 -30.15
N GLY A 576 16.98 -0.82 -29.83
CA GLY A 576 16.67 -2.13 -29.28
C GLY A 576 17.16 -2.32 -27.84
N THR A 577 17.04 -3.56 -27.36
CA THR A 577 17.43 -3.97 -26.01
C THR A 577 18.28 -5.24 -26.07
N ASN A 578 19.35 -5.30 -25.28
CA ASN A 578 20.05 -6.56 -25.00
C ASN A 578 19.59 -7.07 -23.62
N ASP A 579 18.62 -7.98 -23.63
CA ASP A 579 18.03 -8.55 -22.42
C ASP A 579 18.89 -9.71 -21.89
N ILE A 580 19.43 -9.53 -20.68
CA ILE A 580 20.34 -10.48 -20.03
C ILE A 580 19.62 -11.48 -19.12
N TYR A 581 18.31 -11.31 -18.91
CA TYR A 581 17.52 -12.10 -17.96
C TYR A 581 16.67 -13.13 -18.66
N GLU A 582 16.09 -12.78 -19.80
CA GLU A 582 15.24 -13.70 -20.57
C GLU A 582 15.93 -15.05 -20.88
N PRO A 583 17.24 -15.12 -21.21
CA PRO A 583 17.92 -16.40 -21.41
C PRO A 583 18.06 -17.29 -20.16
N ARG A 584 17.88 -16.75 -18.94
CA ARG A 584 18.04 -17.44 -17.66
C ARG A 584 19.42 -18.09 -17.40
N ILE A 585 20.40 -17.78 -18.23
CA ILE A 585 21.78 -18.27 -18.13
C ILE A 585 22.75 -17.09 -18.07
N GLU A 586 23.63 -17.11 -17.06
CA GLU A 586 24.63 -16.07 -16.84
C GLU A 586 25.50 -15.83 -18.08
N GLY A 587 25.75 -14.56 -18.38
CA GLY A 587 26.62 -14.16 -19.50
C GLY A 587 25.93 -14.17 -20.87
N ARG A 588 24.77 -14.80 -21.01
CA ARG A 588 23.95 -14.79 -22.23
C ARG A 588 23.01 -13.58 -22.23
N TYR A 589 22.61 -13.16 -23.42
CA TYR A 589 21.59 -12.14 -23.62
C TYR A 589 20.84 -12.44 -24.92
N VAL A 590 19.60 -11.96 -25.04
CA VAL A 590 18.83 -11.98 -26.29
C VAL A 590 18.67 -10.55 -26.79
N LYS A 591 18.77 -10.36 -28.10
CA LYS A 591 18.50 -9.08 -28.76
C LYS A 591 17.00 -8.94 -28.97
N VAL A 592 16.41 -7.93 -28.35
CA VAL A 592 15.04 -7.48 -28.63
C VAL A 592 15.15 -6.27 -29.57
N PRO A 593 14.39 -6.25 -30.69
CA PRO A 593 14.43 -5.14 -31.64
C PRO A 593 13.94 -3.84 -31.01
N ASP A 594 14.17 -2.72 -31.70
CA ASP A 594 13.56 -1.44 -31.32
C ASP A 594 12.03 -1.55 -31.33
N TYR A 595 11.38 -0.89 -30.36
CA TYR A 595 9.92 -0.81 -30.30
C TYR A 595 9.43 0.61 -30.07
N TYR A 596 8.16 0.80 -30.42
CA TYR A 596 7.36 1.96 -30.11
C TYR A 596 6.12 1.53 -29.33
N ASP A 597 5.91 2.16 -28.19
CA ASP A 597 4.71 2.04 -27.37
C ASP A 597 3.96 3.38 -27.42
N VAL A 598 2.66 3.32 -27.68
CA VAL A 598 1.76 4.47 -27.56
C VAL A 598 0.51 4.09 -26.78
N TRP A 599 0.22 4.83 -25.73
CA TRP A 599 -1.00 4.65 -24.94
C TRP A 599 -1.84 5.91 -24.87
N GLY A 600 -3.14 5.68 -24.67
CA GLY A 600 -4.13 6.70 -24.40
C GLY A 600 -5.14 6.22 -23.36
N TRP A 601 -5.58 7.13 -22.50
CA TRP A 601 -6.60 6.82 -21.51
C TRP A 601 -7.63 7.94 -21.39
N PHE A 602 -8.84 7.55 -21.01
CA PHE A 602 -9.96 8.43 -20.80
C PHE A 602 -10.74 8.03 -19.55
N SER A 603 -11.02 9.00 -18.70
CA SER A 603 -11.74 8.83 -17.44
C SER A 603 -12.91 9.81 -17.37
N THR A 604 -14.09 9.29 -17.09
CA THR A 604 -15.29 10.12 -16.92
C THR A 604 -15.42 10.66 -15.50
N ASP A 605 -16.39 11.54 -15.28
CA ASP A 605 -16.58 12.14 -13.97
C ASP A 605 -17.19 11.17 -12.94
N TYR A 606 -16.35 10.70 -12.00
CA TYR A 606 -16.72 9.80 -10.90
C TYR A 606 -17.78 10.33 -9.93
N ARG A 607 -18.21 11.59 -10.05
CA ARG A 607 -19.37 12.10 -9.29
C ARG A 607 -20.69 11.52 -9.80
N LYS A 608 -20.73 11.08 -11.05
CA LYS A 608 -21.93 10.54 -11.70
C LYS A 608 -22.19 9.10 -11.27
N LYS A 609 -23.44 8.65 -11.42
CA LYS A 609 -23.82 7.26 -11.10
C LYS A 609 -23.06 6.25 -11.98
N LEU A 610 -22.97 6.53 -13.27
CA LEU A 610 -22.13 5.78 -14.20
C LEU A 610 -20.86 6.59 -14.44
N ALA A 611 -19.72 5.97 -14.17
CA ALA A 611 -18.42 6.42 -14.64
C ALA A 611 -17.68 5.22 -15.22
N THR A 612 -16.71 5.50 -16.07
CA THR A 612 -15.91 4.52 -16.77
C THR A 612 -14.54 5.09 -17.05
N ASP A 613 -13.60 4.17 -17.10
CA ASP A 613 -12.22 4.36 -17.49
C ASP A 613 -11.94 3.43 -18.66
N VAL A 614 -11.17 3.93 -19.62
CA VAL A 614 -10.73 3.20 -20.80
C VAL A 614 -9.26 3.50 -20.99
N LYS A 615 -8.45 2.46 -21.17
CA LYS A 615 -7.05 2.57 -21.60
C LYS A 615 -6.84 1.71 -22.84
N VAL A 616 -6.12 2.25 -23.81
CA VAL A 616 -5.59 1.52 -24.96
C VAL A 616 -4.11 1.78 -24.99
N ASP A 617 -3.33 0.72 -25.11
CA ASP A 617 -1.88 0.74 -25.00
C ASP A 617 -1.33 -0.28 -25.98
N TRP A 618 -0.46 0.18 -26.88
CA TRP A 618 -0.12 -0.54 -28.11
C TRP A 618 1.37 -0.51 -28.37
N TYR A 619 1.96 -1.70 -28.40
CA TYR A 619 3.36 -1.95 -28.68
C TYR A 619 3.54 -2.42 -30.11
N LYS A 620 4.54 -1.87 -30.79
CA LYS A 620 5.00 -2.34 -32.08
C LYS A 620 6.51 -2.49 -32.08
N TYR A 621 6.97 -3.72 -32.35
CA TYR A 621 8.38 -4.04 -32.53
C TYR A 621 8.77 -3.87 -33.99
N ASN A 622 10.05 -3.62 -34.25
CA ASN A 622 10.63 -3.57 -35.60
C ASN A 622 10.84 -4.97 -36.20
N GLU A 623 9.80 -5.79 -36.13
CA GLU A 623 9.70 -7.15 -36.63
C GLU A 623 8.31 -7.38 -37.23
N GLU A 624 8.23 -8.17 -38.29
CA GLU A 624 6.98 -8.32 -39.04
C GLU A 624 5.89 -9.02 -38.20
N GLY A 625 4.85 -8.25 -37.85
CA GLY A 625 3.69 -8.75 -37.13
C GLY A 625 3.90 -9.01 -35.64
N ARG A 626 5.04 -8.59 -35.05
CA ARG A 626 5.25 -8.64 -33.61
C ARG A 626 4.75 -7.37 -32.93
N GLY A 627 3.94 -7.52 -31.90
CA GLY A 627 3.33 -6.40 -31.19
C GLY A 627 2.51 -6.85 -30.00
N GLU A 628 2.07 -5.87 -29.21
CA GLU A 628 1.15 -6.12 -28.10
C GLU A 628 0.02 -5.10 -28.10
N LEU A 629 -1.16 -5.51 -27.68
CA LEU A 629 -2.31 -4.64 -27.47
C LEU A 629 -2.90 -4.89 -26.09
N HIS A 630 -2.90 -3.85 -25.28
CA HIS A 630 -3.43 -3.82 -23.93
C HIS A 630 -4.68 -2.94 -23.93
N LEU A 631 -5.83 -3.54 -23.58
CA LEU A 631 -7.12 -2.88 -23.50
C LEU A 631 -7.64 -2.98 -22.07
N GLU A 632 -7.94 -1.84 -21.46
CA GLU A 632 -8.61 -1.77 -20.16
C GLU A 632 -9.99 -1.12 -20.34
N PHE A 633 -11.01 -1.75 -19.77
CA PHE A 633 -12.35 -1.19 -19.64
C PHE A 633 -12.88 -1.42 -18.23
N SER A 634 -13.07 -0.32 -17.50
CA SER A 634 -13.36 -0.36 -16.06
C SER A 634 -14.62 0.46 -15.72
N PRO A 635 -15.85 0.05 -16.13
CA PRO A 635 -17.06 0.78 -15.77
C PRO A 635 -17.45 0.55 -14.31
N ARG A 636 -17.86 1.64 -13.66
CA ARG A 636 -18.44 1.64 -12.32
C ARG A 636 -19.87 2.17 -12.33
N TYR A 637 -20.74 1.50 -11.59
CA TYR A 637 -22.13 1.92 -11.44
C TYR A 637 -22.53 2.01 -9.97
N ARG A 638 -22.92 3.22 -9.55
CA ARG A 638 -23.46 3.51 -8.22
C ARG A 638 -24.99 3.44 -8.27
N VAL A 639 -25.52 2.27 -7.93
CA VAL A 639 -26.96 1.98 -7.93
C VAL A 639 -27.69 2.90 -6.94
N SER A 640 -27.13 3.03 -5.73
CA SER A 640 -27.63 3.89 -4.65
C SER A 640 -26.47 4.42 -3.80
N ASP A 641 -26.77 5.16 -2.73
CA ASP A 641 -25.76 5.55 -1.74
C ASP A 641 -25.26 4.37 -0.90
N LYS A 642 -25.86 3.17 -1.03
CA LYS A 642 -25.49 1.94 -0.31
C LYS A 642 -24.91 0.84 -1.18
N LEU A 643 -25.17 0.88 -2.50
CA LEU A 643 -24.79 -0.18 -3.42
C LEU A 643 -24.02 0.41 -4.59
N LYS A 644 -22.80 -0.09 -4.80
CA LYS A 644 -21.97 0.20 -5.95
C LYS A 644 -21.32 -1.06 -6.50
N MET A 645 -21.09 -1.04 -7.79
CA MET A 645 -20.46 -2.13 -8.53
C MET A 645 -19.35 -1.57 -9.41
N PHE A 646 -18.26 -2.33 -9.52
CA PHE A 646 -17.12 -2.07 -10.39
C PHE A 646 -16.89 -3.32 -11.22
N LEU A 647 -16.91 -3.16 -12.53
CA LEU A 647 -16.52 -4.20 -13.47
C LEU A 647 -15.18 -3.77 -14.07
N GLY A 648 -14.24 -4.70 -14.14
CA GLY A 648 -12.95 -4.49 -14.81
C GLY A 648 -12.75 -5.58 -15.85
N THR A 649 -12.34 -5.18 -17.05
CA THR A 649 -11.90 -6.10 -18.10
C THR A 649 -10.56 -5.62 -18.61
N ASN A 650 -9.55 -6.47 -18.48
CA ASN A 650 -8.22 -6.27 -19.05
C ASN A 650 -7.99 -7.34 -20.12
N VAL A 651 -7.59 -6.92 -21.31
CA VAL A 651 -7.23 -7.81 -22.41
C VAL A 651 -5.80 -7.47 -22.83
N ILE A 652 -4.94 -8.47 -22.85
CA ILE A 652 -3.56 -8.37 -23.34
C ILE A 652 -3.43 -9.38 -24.48
N LEU A 653 -3.18 -8.87 -25.68
CA LEU A 653 -2.92 -9.67 -26.88
C LEU A 653 -1.46 -9.45 -27.25
N SER A 654 -0.65 -10.49 -27.22
CA SER A 654 0.77 -10.45 -27.60
C SER A 654 0.97 -11.33 -28.82
N ASP A 655 1.29 -10.72 -29.95
CA ASP A 655 1.52 -11.41 -31.22
C ASP A 655 3.02 -11.65 -31.41
N LYS A 656 3.40 -12.90 -31.72
CA LYS A 656 4.80 -13.32 -31.97
C LYS A 656 5.77 -12.88 -30.88
N GLU A 657 5.33 -12.96 -29.62
CA GLU A 657 6.19 -12.80 -28.45
C GLU A 657 7.32 -13.85 -28.52
N GLU A 658 8.56 -13.47 -28.23
CA GLU A 658 9.69 -14.39 -28.17
C GLU A 658 10.20 -14.45 -26.73
N GLY A 659 10.32 -15.65 -26.18
CA GLY A 659 10.80 -15.85 -24.81
C GLY A 659 11.37 -17.24 -24.58
N PHE A 660 11.97 -17.43 -23.41
CA PHE A 660 12.57 -18.70 -23.01
C PHE A 660 11.55 -19.84 -22.95
N VAL A 661 11.98 -21.03 -23.34
CA VAL A 661 11.19 -22.27 -23.31
C VAL A 661 11.90 -23.34 -22.47
N ASP A 662 13.14 -23.68 -22.83
CA ASP A 662 13.86 -24.79 -22.20
C ASP A 662 15.38 -24.68 -22.38
N SER A 663 16.15 -25.57 -21.76
CA SER A 663 17.58 -25.75 -21.95
C SER A 663 17.90 -27.21 -22.24
N VAL A 664 18.34 -27.52 -23.46
CA VAL A 664 18.55 -28.89 -23.95
C VAL A 664 19.97 -29.03 -24.48
N ASN A 665 20.77 -29.95 -23.92
CA ASN A 665 22.16 -30.20 -24.35
C ASN A 665 23.03 -28.92 -24.45
N ASP A 666 22.95 -28.04 -23.44
CA ASP A 666 23.57 -26.71 -23.37
C ASP A 666 23.02 -25.64 -24.34
N ASP A 667 22.09 -26.00 -25.24
CA ASP A 667 21.36 -25.04 -26.06
C ASP A 667 20.22 -24.39 -25.26
N ILE A 668 20.08 -23.07 -25.39
CA ILE A 668 18.98 -22.31 -24.80
C ILE A 668 17.89 -22.16 -25.85
N ILE A 669 16.74 -22.76 -25.58
CA ILE A 669 15.61 -22.80 -26.50
C ILE A 669 14.68 -21.63 -26.20
N PHE A 670 14.42 -20.84 -27.25
CA PHE A 670 13.43 -19.78 -27.28
C PHE A 670 12.25 -20.23 -28.13
N GLY A 671 11.08 -19.70 -27.85
CA GLY A 671 9.88 -19.95 -28.64
C GLY A 671 9.19 -18.65 -29.00
N LYS A 672 8.67 -18.61 -30.22
CA LYS A 672 7.81 -17.57 -30.73
C LYS A 672 6.36 -18.00 -30.57
N ARG A 673 5.61 -17.21 -29.82
CA ARG A 673 4.28 -17.55 -29.36
C ARG A 673 3.31 -16.39 -29.48
N ASP A 674 2.06 -16.72 -29.74
CA ASP A 674 0.96 -15.79 -29.53
C ASP A 674 0.42 -16.03 -28.12
N ARG A 675 0.19 -14.95 -27.36
CA ARG A 675 -0.32 -15.02 -26.00
C ARG A 675 -1.51 -14.10 -25.83
N ASN A 676 -2.65 -14.69 -25.46
CA ASN A 676 -3.89 -13.96 -25.24
C ASN A 676 -4.32 -14.10 -23.78
N THR A 677 -4.38 -12.98 -23.06
CA THR A 677 -4.78 -12.93 -21.66
C THR A 677 -6.02 -12.08 -21.49
N VAL A 678 -7.01 -12.60 -20.77
CA VAL A 678 -8.23 -11.88 -20.42
C VAL A 678 -8.44 -11.97 -18.91
N ILE A 679 -8.53 -10.82 -18.26
CA ILE A 679 -8.80 -10.72 -16.83
C ILE A 679 -10.14 -10.01 -16.65
N ASN A 680 -11.11 -10.69 -16.06
CA ASN A 680 -12.37 -10.09 -15.66
C ASN A 680 -12.43 -9.99 -14.14
N SER A 681 -12.82 -8.83 -13.64
CA SER A 681 -13.07 -8.60 -12.22
C SER A 681 -14.45 -7.99 -12.01
N LEU A 682 -15.12 -8.42 -10.94
CA LEU A 682 -16.36 -7.81 -10.47
C LEU A 682 -16.23 -7.56 -8.97
N GLU A 683 -16.31 -6.30 -8.58
CA GLU A 683 -16.42 -5.90 -7.19
C GLU A 683 -17.79 -5.28 -6.93
N SER A 684 -18.42 -5.70 -5.83
CA SER A 684 -19.68 -5.11 -5.39
C SER A 684 -19.64 -4.86 -3.91
N GLN A 685 -20.06 -3.67 -3.49
CA GLN A 685 -20.14 -3.28 -2.09
C GLN A 685 -21.56 -2.88 -1.76
N TYR A 686 -22.17 -3.59 -0.81
CA TYR A 686 -23.46 -3.25 -0.22
C TYR A 686 -23.29 -2.88 1.25
N ILE A 687 -23.51 -1.59 1.57
CA ILE A 687 -23.33 -1.04 2.91
C ILE A 687 -24.69 -0.90 3.59
N PHE A 688 -24.94 -1.70 4.63
CA PHE A 688 -26.20 -1.65 5.38
C PHE A 688 -26.30 -0.33 6.17
N ASN A 689 -25.20 0.02 6.83
CA ASN A 689 -24.94 1.26 7.56
C ASN A 689 -23.41 1.42 7.76
N ASN A 690 -22.96 2.46 8.45
CA ASN A 690 -21.54 2.73 8.72
C ASN A 690 -20.81 1.69 9.61
N LYS A 691 -21.45 0.58 9.98
CA LYS A 691 -20.88 -0.52 10.79
C LYS A 691 -20.99 -1.90 10.14
N MET A 692 -21.78 -2.07 9.09
CA MET A 692 -22.07 -3.37 8.49
C MET A 692 -22.01 -3.32 6.96
N ALA A 693 -21.27 -4.24 6.37
CA ALA A 693 -21.09 -4.33 4.93
C ALA A 693 -21.09 -5.78 4.42
N LEU A 694 -21.50 -5.92 3.15
CA LEU A 694 -21.33 -7.13 2.36
C LEU A 694 -20.53 -6.78 1.11
N ASN A 695 -19.36 -7.40 0.95
CA ASN A 695 -18.46 -7.18 -0.17
C ASN A 695 -18.33 -8.47 -0.98
N LEU A 696 -18.43 -8.34 -2.29
CA LEU A 696 -18.10 -9.36 -3.27
C LEU A 696 -16.84 -8.91 -4.02
N ALA A 697 -15.86 -9.79 -4.10
CA ALA A 697 -14.73 -9.67 -5.02
C ALA A 697 -14.67 -10.94 -5.86
N PHE A 698 -14.72 -10.79 -7.18
CA PHE A 698 -14.60 -11.86 -8.15
C PHE A 698 -13.46 -11.55 -9.11
N ARG A 699 -12.67 -12.56 -9.44
CA ARG A 699 -11.64 -12.50 -10.48
C ARG A 699 -11.66 -13.79 -11.31
N HIS A 700 -11.65 -13.65 -12.62
CA HIS A 700 -11.40 -14.71 -13.58
C HIS A 700 -10.22 -14.30 -14.47
N TYR A 701 -9.14 -15.07 -14.39
CA TYR A 701 -7.95 -14.91 -15.20
C TYR A 701 -7.87 -16.06 -16.20
N TYR A 702 -7.76 -15.72 -17.47
CA TYR A 702 -7.56 -16.65 -18.58
C TYR A 702 -6.30 -16.23 -19.32
N SER A 703 -5.36 -17.14 -19.57
CA SER A 703 -4.20 -16.91 -20.42
C SER A 703 -3.95 -18.12 -21.28
N GLU A 704 -3.82 -17.89 -22.57
CA GLU A 704 -3.58 -18.91 -23.59
C GLU A 704 -2.29 -18.57 -24.32
N VAL A 705 -1.50 -19.61 -24.62
CA VAL A 705 -0.20 -19.52 -25.26
C VAL A 705 -0.14 -20.57 -26.38
N GLU A 706 0.16 -20.12 -27.59
CA GLU A 706 0.33 -20.98 -28.77
C GLU A 706 1.70 -20.75 -29.39
N TYR A 707 2.53 -21.80 -29.44
CA TYR A 707 3.86 -21.75 -30.02
C TYR A 707 3.80 -22.02 -31.53
N SER A 708 4.40 -21.11 -32.29
CA SER A 708 4.47 -21.20 -33.75
C SER A 708 5.84 -21.64 -34.26
N GLN A 709 6.91 -21.35 -33.52
CA GLN A 709 8.28 -21.62 -33.94
C GLN A 709 9.24 -21.65 -32.74
N PHE A 710 10.30 -22.46 -32.83
CA PHE A 710 11.37 -22.52 -31.84
C PHE A 710 12.71 -22.06 -32.41
N TYR A 711 13.58 -21.60 -31.51
CA TYR A 711 14.89 -21.04 -31.82
C TYR A 711 15.93 -21.53 -30.82
N THR A 712 17.18 -21.65 -31.26
CA THR A 712 18.34 -21.76 -30.39
C THR A 712 19.00 -20.39 -30.27
N LEU A 713 19.18 -19.92 -29.03
CA LEU A 713 19.90 -18.67 -28.76
C LEU A 713 21.37 -18.82 -29.15
N GLN A 714 21.86 -17.88 -29.96
CA GLN A 714 23.25 -17.80 -30.39
C GLN A 714 24.11 -17.01 -29.38
N SER A 715 25.43 -17.13 -29.46
CA SER A 715 26.35 -16.45 -28.54
C SER A 715 26.36 -14.92 -28.71
N ASP A 716 25.92 -14.41 -29.86
CA ASP A 716 25.79 -12.98 -30.14
C ASP A 716 24.40 -12.41 -29.78
N GLY A 717 23.56 -13.23 -29.14
CA GLY A 717 22.19 -12.90 -28.74
C GLY A 717 21.14 -12.94 -29.85
N GLY A 718 21.51 -13.37 -31.06
CA GLY A 718 20.54 -13.67 -32.11
C GLY A 718 19.80 -15.00 -31.88
N LEU A 719 18.63 -15.13 -32.49
CA LEU A 719 17.84 -16.37 -32.47
C LEU A 719 17.97 -17.09 -33.81
N LEU A 720 18.43 -18.35 -33.80
CA LEU A 720 18.50 -19.22 -34.98
C LEU A 720 17.38 -20.23 -34.93
N GLU A 721 16.60 -20.37 -35.99
CA GLU A 721 15.50 -21.34 -36.06
C GLU A 721 15.98 -22.75 -35.73
N ASN A 722 15.27 -23.41 -34.80
CA ASN A 722 15.54 -24.77 -34.38
C ASN A 722 14.40 -25.68 -34.83
N ALA A 723 14.60 -26.33 -35.98
CA ALA A 723 13.65 -27.29 -36.54
C ALA A 723 13.74 -28.70 -35.93
N ILE A 724 14.67 -28.92 -34.99
CA ILE A 724 14.87 -30.21 -34.31
C ILE A 724 14.03 -30.28 -33.03
N TYR A 725 13.82 -29.15 -32.36
CA TYR A 725 12.96 -29.07 -31.19
C TYR A 725 11.49 -29.05 -31.61
N ASP A 726 10.76 -30.14 -31.35
CA ASP A 726 9.38 -30.38 -31.81
C ASP A 726 8.39 -30.66 -30.66
N GLU A 727 8.77 -30.33 -29.42
CA GLU A 727 7.91 -30.53 -28.27
C GLU A 727 6.73 -29.55 -28.24
N ASN A 728 5.54 -30.07 -27.95
CA ASN A 728 4.37 -29.23 -27.72
C ASN A 728 4.54 -28.47 -26.39
N ARG A 729 4.50 -27.14 -26.47
CA ARG A 729 4.61 -26.23 -25.32
C ARG A 729 3.40 -25.30 -25.20
N ASP A 730 2.36 -25.55 -25.98
CA ASP A 730 1.10 -24.82 -25.89
C ASP A 730 0.48 -24.99 -24.50
N ALA A 731 -0.22 -23.95 -24.06
CA ALA A 731 -0.82 -23.95 -22.75
C ALA A 731 -2.08 -23.08 -22.69
N THR A 732 -3.06 -23.56 -21.95
CA THR A 732 -4.22 -22.79 -21.52
C THR A 732 -4.31 -22.84 -20.00
N TYR A 733 -4.23 -21.67 -19.35
CA TYR A 733 -4.34 -21.52 -17.91
C TYR A 733 -5.56 -20.69 -17.54
N ASN A 734 -6.34 -21.21 -16.58
CA ASN A 734 -7.49 -20.52 -16.00
C ASN A 734 -7.34 -20.45 -14.50
N ASN A 735 -7.79 -19.34 -13.93
CA ASN A 735 -7.86 -19.16 -12.49
C ASN A 735 -9.14 -18.39 -12.14
N TRP A 736 -9.87 -18.90 -11.16
CA TRP A 736 -11.19 -18.40 -10.74
C TRP A 736 -11.20 -18.23 -9.23
N ASN A 737 -11.55 -17.02 -8.78
CA ASN A 737 -11.63 -16.70 -7.36
C ASN A 737 -12.88 -15.87 -7.04
N ILE A 738 -13.57 -16.25 -5.98
CA ILE A 738 -14.68 -15.51 -5.38
C ILE A 738 -14.41 -15.37 -3.88
N ASP A 739 -14.44 -14.13 -3.39
CA ASP A 739 -14.51 -13.77 -1.98
C ASP A 739 -15.83 -13.04 -1.72
N LEU A 740 -16.70 -13.62 -0.88
CA LEU A 740 -17.91 -12.97 -0.37
C LEU A 740 -17.77 -12.75 1.14
N ARG A 741 -17.59 -11.49 1.55
CA ARG A 741 -17.28 -11.09 2.92
C ARG A 741 -18.40 -10.24 3.52
N PHE A 742 -18.99 -10.72 4.61
CA PHE A 742 -19.79 -9.91 5.51
C PHE A 742 -18.93 -9.43 6.69
N SER A 743 -18.96 -8.13 6.97
CA SER A 743 -18.23 -7.49 8.07
C SER A 743 -19.19 -6.73 8.99
N TRP A 744 -18.97 -6.82 10.30
CA TRP A 744 -19.74 -6.09 11.30
C TRP A 744 -18.85 -5.57 12.44
N TRP A 745 -18.76 -4.25 12.54
CA TRP A 745 -18.16 -3.53 13.66
C TRP A 745 -19.19 -3.35 14.78
N PHE A 746 -19.29 -4.34 15.67
CA PHE A 746 -20.28 -4.35 16.74
C PHE A 746 -19.87 -3.48 17.95
N ALA A 747 -18.58 -3.17 18.09
CA ALA A 747 -18.05 -2.21 19.05
C ALA A 747 -16.78 -1.55 18.48
N PRO A 748 -16.30 -0.40 19.02
CA PRO A 748 -15.05 0.22 18.57
C PRO A 748 -13.88 -0.77 18.61
N GLY A 749 -13.17 -0.92 17.49
CA GLY A 749 -12.06 -1.89 17.35
C GLY A 749 -12.47 -3.37 17.36
N SER A 750 -13.76 -3.71 17.50
CA SER A 750 -14.23 -5.10 17.62
C SER A 750 -15.06 -5.48 16.40
N GLN A 751 -14.68 -6.58 15.76
CA GLN A 751 -15.20 -6.97 14.45
C GLN A 751 -15.63 -8.43 14.43
N LEU A 752 -16.73 -8.69 13.73
CA LEU A 752 -17.14 -10.00 13.28
C LEU A 752 -17.02 -10.06 11.75
N THR A 753 -16.43 -11.14 11.25
CA THR A 753 -16.30 -11.41 9.82
C THR A 753 -16.83 -12.80 9.50
N LEU A 754 -17.66 -12.88 8.45
CA LEU A 754 -18.04 -14.13 7.81
C LEU A 754 -17.56 -14.05 6.36
N LEU A 755 -16.74 -15.01 5.94
CA LEU A 755 -16.12 -15.00 4.63
C LEU A 755 -16.30 -16.36 3.96
N TYR A 756 -16.97 -16.34 2.82
CA TYR A 756 -17.06 -17.47 1.90
C TYR A 756 -16.08 -17.29 0.76
N ARG A 757 -15.36 -18.36 0.45
CA ARG A 757 -14.34 -18.41 -0.59
C ARG A 757 -14.57 -19.59 -1.50
N ASN A 758 -14.46 -19.33 -2.80
CA ASN A 758 -14.38 -20.36 -3.81
C ASN A 758 -13.18 -20.05 -4.71
N ALA A 759 -12.26 -21.00 -4.82
CA ALA A 759 -11.06 -20.88 -5.64
C ALA A 759 -10.81 -22.17 -6.40
N MET A 760 -10.41 -22.03 -7.66
CA MET A 760 -10.00 -23.14 -8.52
C MET A 760 -9.11 -22.60 -9.64
N ASP A 761 -8.24 -23.45 -10.14
CA ASP A 761 -7.41 -23.17 -11.29
C ASP A 761 -7.23 -24.45 -12.12
N SER A 762 -6.90 -24.28 -13.39
CA SER A 762 -6.70 -25.39 -14.32
C SER A 762 -5.55 -25.05 -15.28
N TYR A 763 -4.70 -26.04 -15.55
CA TYR A 763 -3.65 -25.95 -16.57
C TYR A 763 -3.84 -27.07 -17.58
N VAL A 764 -3.95 -26.72 -18.87
CA VAL A 764 -4.10 -27.68 -19.97
C VAL A 764 -2.96 -27.46 -20.95
N GLY A 765 -2.27 -28.53 -21.35
CA GLY A 765 -1.15 -28.51 -22.30
C GLY A 765 -1.55 -28.36 -23.78
N ASP A 766 -2.66 -27.67 -24.05
CA ASP A 766 -3.19 -27.41 -25.38
C ASP A 766 -3.59 -25.93 -25.49
N SER A 767 -3.51 -25.36 -26.70
CA SER A 767 -4.05 -24.06 -27.06
C SER A 767 -5.39 -24.19 -27.81
N ARG A 768 -6.07 -23.07 -28.04
CA ARG A 768 -7.34 -22.93 -28.75
C ARG A 768 -8.47 -23.80 -28.21
N VAL A 769 -8.44 -24.03 -26.90
CA VAL A 769 -9.49 -24.78 -26.21
C VAL A 769 -10.81 -24.01 -26.36
N ASN A 770 -11.82 -24.66 -26.95
CA ASN A 770 -13.13 -24.03 -27.11
C ASN A 770 -13.66 -23.54 -25.74
N PHE A 771 -14.26 -22.34 -25.71
CA PHE A 771 -14.80 -21.72 -24.49
C PHE A 771 -15.59 -22.70 -23.59
N SER A 772 -16.47 -23.52 -24.16
CA SER A 772 -17.26 -24.48 -23.37
C SER A 772 -16.45 -25.65 -22.81
N ASN A 773 -15.39 -26.07 -23.50
CA ASN A 773 -14.47 -27.09 -22.97
C ASN A 773 -13.56 -26.47 -21.92
N ASN A 774 -13.09 -25.25 -22.15
CA ASN A 774 -12.22 -24.53 -21.22
C ASN A 774 -12.88 -24.34 -19.85
N PHE A 775 -14.14 -23.90 -19.83
CA PHE A 775 -14.91 -23.80 -18.59
C PHE A 775 -15.22 -25.16 -17.96
N ARG A 776 -15.44 -26.21 -18.76
CA ARG A 776 -15.63 -27.57 -18.22
C ARG A 776 -14.36 -28.07 -17.53
N ASN A 777 -13.22 -27.98 -18.21
CA ASN A 777 -11.92 -28.32 -17.65
C ASN A 777 -11.69 -27.58 -16.32
N LEU A 778 -11.96 -26.26 -16.27
CA LEU A 778 -11.85 -25.48 -15.03
C LEU A 778 -12.77 -25.97 -13.90
N PHE A 779 -14.05 -26.24 -14.19
CA PHE A 779 -15.02 -26.64 -13.16
C PHE A 779 -14.96 -28.13 -12.79
N ASP A 780 -14.29 -28.94 -13.60
CA ASP A 780 -14.00 -30.36 -13.32
C ASP A 780 -12.78 -30.52 -12.39
N GLU A 781 -11.93 -29.49 -12.25
CA GLU A 781 -10.83 -29.47 -11.27
C GLU A 781 -11.32 -29.40 -9.82
N SER A 782 -10.46 -29.81 -8.89
CA SER A 782 -10.73 -29.74 -7.45
C SER A 782 -10.91 -28.30 -6.98
N GLN A 783 -12.10 -28.00 -6.48
CA GLN A 783 -12.46 -26.65 -6.02
C GLN A 783 -12.21 -26.52 -4.52
N LEU A 784 -11.54 -25.44 -4.12
CA LEU A 784 -11.47 -25.04 -2.72
C LEU A 784 -12.75 -24.26 -2.38
N ASN A 785 -13.56 -24.80 -1.48
CA ASN A 785 -14.67 -24.10 -0.86
C ASN A 785 -14.37 -23.88 0.62
N SER A 786 -14.17 -22.63 1.03
CA SER A 786 -13.85 -22.29 2.41
C SER A 786 -14.90 -21.35 2.98
N LEU A 787 -15.56 -21.78 4.06
CA LEU A 787 -16.39 -20.91 4.88
C LEU A 787 -15.66 -20.64 6.18
N SER A 788 -15.43 -19.36 6.46
CA SER A 788 -14.72 -18.93 7.65
C SER A 788 -15.50 -17.92 8.46
N PHE A 789 -15.38 -18.04 9.77
CA PHE A 789 -15.99 -17.16 10.75
C PHE A 789 -14.90 -16.66 11.70
N ARG A 790 -14.81 -15.36 11.91
CA ARG A 790 -13.86 -14.75 12.86
C ARG A 790 -14.54 -13.70 13.71
N VAL A 791 -14.25 -13.70 15.01
CA VAL A 791 -14.66 -12.65 15.94
C VAL A 791 -13.43 -12.15 16.67
N SER A 792 -13.25 -10.84 16.71
CA SER A 792 -12.21 -10.17 17.49
C SER A 792 -12.82 -9.09 18.39
N TYR A 793 -12.25 -8.90 19.57
CA TYR A 793 -12.74 -7.94 20.55
C TYR A 793 -11.61 -7.05 21.05
N TYR A 794 -11.80 -5.73 20.97
CA TYR A 794 -10.82 -4.76 21.41
C TYR A 794 -10.94 -4.46 22.90
N LEU A 795 -9.84 -4.66 23.63
CA LEU A 795 -9.74 -4.41 25.07
C LEU A 795 -8.69 -3.33 25.34
N ASP A 796 -9.15 -2.14 25.72
CA ASP A 796 -8.29 -1.06 26.21
C ASP A 796 -8.14 -1.16 27.74
N TYR A 797 -6.90 -1.23 28.21
CA TYR A 797 -6.56 -1.29 29.63
C TYR A 797 -7.20 -0.17 30.45
N ASN A 798 -7.26 1.05 29.93
CA ASN A 798 -7.82 2.19 30.65
C ASN A 798 -9.33 2.04 30.90
N ARG A 799 -10.04 1.35 29.98
CA ARG A 799 -11.47 1.03 30.12
C ARG A 799 -11.68 -0.15 31.06
N VAL A 800 -10.93 -1.24 30.86
CA VAL A 800 -11.07 -2.48 31.63
C VAL A 800 -10.75 -2.25 33.11
N LYS A 801 -9.76 -1.42 33.44
CA LYS A 801 -9.44 -1.05 34.83
C LYS A 801 -10.64 -0.47 35.57
N ASN A 802 -11.52 0.26 34.88
CA ASN A 802 -12.72 0.86 35.47
C ASN A 802 -13.87 -0.14 35.64
N TRP A 803 -13.82 -1.32 34.99
CA TRP A 803 -14.80 -2.39 35.20
C TRP A 803 -14.55 -3.17 36.48
N VAL A 804 -13.29 -3.26 36.92
CA VAL A 804 -12.86 -4.10 38.05
C VAL A 804 -12.40 -3.28 39.27
N GLY A 805 -12.16 -1.97 39.11
CA GLY A 805 -11.69 -1.08 40.19
C GLY A 805 -12.81 -0.47 41.06
N PRO A 806 -12.48 0.03 42.28
CA PRO A 806 -13.44 0.74 43.12
C PRO A 806 -13.94 2.01 42.43
N LYS A 807 -15.27 2.19 42.36
CA LYS A 807 -15.92 3.40 41.80
C LYS A 807 -15.55 4.63 42.63
N ASN A 808 -14.46 5.30 42.30
CA ASN A 808 -14.12 6.60 42.90
C ASN A 808 -15.05 7.69 42.34
N LYS A 809 -15.81 8.33 43.24
CA LYS A 809 -16.79 9.40 42.94
C LYS A 809 -16.19 10.73 42.48
N THR A 810 -14.90 10.80 42.16
CA THR A 810 -14.16 12.05 41.91
C THR A 810 -13.36 12.10 40.61
N GLN A 811 -13.62 11.21 39.64
CA GLN A 811 -13.16 11.43 38.27
C GLN A 811 -14.26 12.11 37.45
N PRO A 812 -13.95 13.18 36.69
CA PRO A 812 -14.92 13.78 35.79
C PRO A 812 -15.39 12.69 34.84
N VAL A 813 -16.71 12.62 34.72
CA VAL A 813 -17.45 11.59 34.00
C VAL A 813 -16.90 11.52 32.58
N GLY A 814 -16.10 10.50 32.30
CA GLY A 814 -15.72 10.14 30.93
C GLY A 814 -16.99 10.03 30.11
N ALA A 815 -16.93 10.57 28.89
CA ALA A 815 -18.00 10.66 27.91
C ALA A 815 -19.09 9.61 28.16
N ALA A 816 -20.34 10.08 28.25
CA ALA A 816 -21.51 9.24 28.36
C ALA A 816 -21.71 8.39 27.08
N PHE A 817 -20.79 7.45 26.82
CA PHE A 817 -21.03 6.24 26.06
C PHE A 817 -21.85 5.31 26.95
N ARG A 818 -23.04 5.76 27.35
CA ARG A 818 -24.09 4.81 27.66
C ARG A 818 -24.43 4.18 26.33
N ASP A 819 -24.24 2.87 26.26
CA ASP A 819 -24.98 2.02 25.34
C ASP A 819 -26.37 2.61 25.18
N ASP A 820 -26.68 3.06 23.97
CA ASP A 820 -28.06 3.20 23.57
C ASP A 820 -28.69 1.85 23.89
N LYS A 821 -29.52 1.84 24.93
CA LYS A 821 -30.35 0.69 25.26
C LYS A 821 -30.94 0.24 23.95
N MET A 822 -30.55 -0.96 23.52
CA MET A 822 -31.20 -1.69 22.44
C MET A 822 -32.68 -1.39 22.54
N ASN A 823 -33.19 -0.69 21.53
CA ASN A 823 -34.59 -0.36 21.43
C ASN A 823 -35.33 -1.70 21.27
N LYS A 824 -35.76 -2.28 22.40
CA LYS A 824 -36.49 -3.55 22.51
C LYS A 824 -37.92 -3.47 21.93
N SER A 825 -38.16 -2.60 20.95
CA SER A 825 -39.48 -2.34 20.37
C SER A 825 -39.58 -2.63 18.87
N ALA A 826 -38.53 -3.11 18.20
CA ALA A 826 -38.57 -3.42 16.76
C ALA A 826 -38.95 -4.88 16.42
N PHE A 827 -39.18 -5.77 17.40
CA PHE A 827 -39.52 -7.19 17.17
C PHE A 827 -40.87 -7.64 17.77
N SER A 828 -41.85 -6.74 17.87
CA SER A 828 -43.24 -7.13 18.14
C SER A 828 -44.22 -6.22 17.42
N ASN A 829 -44.33 -6.37 16.09
CA ASN A 829 -45.59 -6.18 15.35
C ASN A 829 -45.34 -6.37 13.86
N ARG A 830 -45.65 -7.57 13.36
CA ARG A 830 -46.43 -7.82 12.14
C ARG A 830 -46.37 -9.31 11.82
N SER A 831 -47.35 -10.02 12.37
CA SER A 831 -47.99 -11.09 11.62
C SER A 831 -48.54 -10.51 10.31
N ASP A 832 -48.60 -11.36 9.30
CA ASP A 832 -49.18 -11.12 7.97
C ASP A 832 -48.24 -10.55 6.92
N LEU A 833 -47.48 -11.47 6.30
CA LEU A 833 -47.34 -11.54 4.85
C LEU A 833 -46.94 -12.97 4.46
N LYS A 834 -47.93 -13.71 3.94
CA LYS A 834 -47.71 -14.84 3.04
C LYS A 834 -47.29 -14.26 1.69
N ILE A 835 -46.12 -14.67 1.20
CA ILE A 835 -45.77 -15.19 -0.14
C ILE A 835 -44.25 -15.35 -0.15
#